data_AF-A0A838ICN3-F1
#
_entry.id   AF-A0A838ICN3-F1
#
_cell.length_a   1.000
_cell.length_b   1.000
_cell.length_c   1.000
_cell.angle_alpha   90.00
_cell.angle_beta   90.00
_cell.angle_gamma   90.00
#
_symmetry.space_group_name_H-M   'P 1'
#
loop_
_entity.id
_entity.type
_entity.pdbx_description
1 polymer ?
#
loop_
_entity_poly.entity_id
_entity_poly.type
_entity_poly.pdbx_seq_one_letter_code
_entity_poly.pdbx_strand_id
1 'polypeptide(L)'
;MNADLTIKPQFKPFVIRPTLQLAAALMVLLGTGFAIGVIVDAPPILGVGLAFLFVVLVGLKLGARVVRFQKTTYSFYPERVILHTGGLIGERSVDLQLKNITQIGATLPFIENRLYKSGNVTIQAAGSAGAEITMESVADPMFFYDELAKRMRANGFSIKRTQEIQRERPGLVGTSLEMGEKAVWALFSLAILLAQFSVAVANVLSDDKIASDSLGFYAFLATTGFVALLGVAWSALHFIDLLQRTYILYDDVIDYHDGFMTQRHRFIPIENLADVTLSQSLPRRMLNIADLVVSCQGADTNIKFKVMPRAEQFKANLERLIRARAPRPMASTNAGLDVLGAPDDHGVAVAPVRRPTLNRPELELRISLARAIGGTLISHGIFVAAAIALGAVAISIVVGLDIDGIEEVVAASGIATLVLLVVVAAVVVRVGVTHGVNHYATRYRIDDHKLGLHFSLFNKRQVEFTLDKVTAVSVSHGIFDRLFKTASLTFNSIGSSETVVFEHVPNGRATAAEILERIGLSGGQAQSVLRSDFSMGQFVRARALSVAVWTTLIAINVVVAIFAPMFWLLVAFFVFAMVLRFAHHVVFYQRCRLDLFADRLHLRQGIFTIHHHHAALHHIKHLQSMRYIGSETGRLSWVVGGGAGAGLDYLSRVDMLHERLDATLYAHPIKPVRQPSEFDTTTLRTAQRAVSNALVRLVVTSFILLPLVALLPFTVALSVARARRTRYVAQSRRVVATWGLIYRSRKTILYNRIDHLTTSRGLLNKMFGNGNVGVATVGSNVTDMVLAEIKDHQGFYSIVEEHLPKDL
;
A
#
# COMPACT_ATOMS: atom_id res chain seq x y z
N MET A 1 -15.92 5.98 31.06
CA MET A 1 -15.17 7.26 30.98
C MET A 1 -16.02 8.24 30.19
N ASN A 2 -16.28 9.44 30.73
CA ASN A 2 -17.02 10.48 30.01
C ASN A 2 -16.05 11.21 29.07
N ALA A 3 -16.52 11.61 27.89
CA ALA A 3 -15.73 12.43 26.98
C ALA A 3 -15.60 13.85 27.56
N ASP A 4 -14.43 14.47 27.43
CA ASP A 4 -14.21 15.86 27.85
C ASP A 4 -15.01 16.82 26.96
N LEU A 5 -15.13 16.46 25.68
CA LEU A 5 -15.76 17.29 24.66
C LEU A 5 -16.34 16.41 23.55
N THR A 6 -17.61 16.62 23.22
CA THR A 6 -18.28 15.96 22.09
C THR A 6 -18.76 17.00 21.10
N ILE A 7 -18.35 16.89 19.84
CA ILE A 7 -18.64 17.84 18.78
C ILE A 7 -19.42 17.17 17.66
N LYS A 8 -20.30 17.95 17.02
CA LYS A 8 -21.00 17.58 15.79
C LYS A 8 -20.61 18.53 14.65
N PRO A 9 -20.68 18.06 13.39
CA PRO A 9 -20.51 18.95 12.23
C PRO A 9 -21.57 20.05 12.22
N GLN A 10 -21.33 21.15 11.50
CA GLN A 10 -22.36 22.16 11.23
C GLN A 10 -23.30 21.69 10.12
N PHE A 11 -24.61 21.78 10.35
CA PHE A 11 -25.62 21.21 9.44
C PHE A 11 -25.56 21.78 8.01
N LYS A 12 -25.55 23.11 7.85
CA LYS A 12 -25.60 23.77 6.53
C LYS A 12 -24.42 23.39 5.63
N PRO A 13 -23.15 23.59 6.04
CA PRO A 13 -22.00 23.23 5.20
C PRO A 13 -21.86 21.71 5.01
N PHE A 14 -22.26 20.90 5.99
CA PHE A 14 -22.11 19.43 5.93
C PHE A 14 -23.18 18.75 5.05
N VAL A 15 -24.43 19.25 5.07
CA VAL A 15 -25.58 18.63 4.40
C VAL A 15 -25.98 19.39 3.14
N ILE A 16 -26.23 20.69 3.24
CA ILE A 16 -26.86 21.47 2.18
C ILE A 16 -25.87 21.75 1.05
N ARG A 17 -24.68 22.28 1.37
CA ARG A 17 -23.68 22.65 0.37
C ARG A 17 -23.31 21.51 -0.60
N PRO A 18 -22.90 20.30 -0.15
CA PRO A 18 -22.56 19.22 -1.06
C PRO A 18 -23.76 18.69 -1.86
N THR A 19 -24.98 18.86 -1.34
CA THR A 19 -26.21 18.51 -2.06
C THR A 19 -26.49 19.52 -3.17
N LEU A 20 -26.34 20.82 -2.90
CA LEU A 20 -26.45 21.88 -3.90
C LEU A 20 -25.39 21.77 -5.01
N GLN A 21 -24.15 21.40 -4.65
CA GLN A 21 -23.09 21.17 -5.65
C GLN A 21 -23.44 20.02 -6.61
N LEU A 22 -23.98 18.91 -6.08
CA LEU A 22 -24.45 17.81 -6.91
C LEU A 22 -25.65 18.24 -7.77
N ALA A 23 -26.62 18.94 -7.18
CA ALA A 23 -27.79 19.43 -7.90
C ALA A 23 -27.39 20.38 -9.05
N ALA A 24 -26.44 21.29 -8.82
CA ALA A 24 -25.93 22.17 -9.87
C ALA A 24 -25.24 21.37 -11.01
N ALA A 25 -24.38 20.40 -10.67
CA ALA A 25 -23.71 19.57 -11.67
C ALA A 25 -24.69 18.70 -12.48
N LEU A 26 -25.66 18.08 -11.81
CA LEU A 26 -26.70 17.29 -12.48
C LEU A 26 -27.65 18.18 -13.29
N MET A 27 -27.86 19.43 -12.90
CA MET A 27 -28.69 20.38 -13.66
C MET A 27 -28.02 20.77 -14.98
N VAL A 28 -26.69 20.95 -14.98
CA VAL A 28 -25.92 21.15 -16.23
C VAL A 28 -26.04 19.91 -17.13
N LEU A 29 -25.85 18.70 -16.58
CA LEU A 29 -26.00 17.46 -17.36
C LEU A 29 -27.41 17.26 -17.90
N LEU A 30 -28.43 17.58 -17.10
CA LEU A 30 -29.84 17.53 -17.52
C LEU A 30 -30.09 18.52 -18.66
N GLY A 31 -29.58 19.75 -18.56
CA GLY A 31 -29.69 20.77 -19.60
C GLY A 31 -29.00 20.35 -20.91
N THR A 32 -27.77 19.83 -20.82
CA THR A 32 -27.04 19.30 -21.98
C THR A 32 -27.75 18.09 -22.59
N GLY A 33 -28.24 17.16 -21.77
CA GLY A 33 -29.00 16.00 -22.24
C GLY A 33 -30.31 16.40 -22.94
N PHE A 34 -31.01 17.41 -22.43
CA PHE A 34 -32.21 17.96 -23.07
C PHE A 34 -31.89 18.64 -24.40
N ALA A 35 -30.83 19.46 -24.45
CA ALA A 35 -30.38 20.11 -25.68
C ALA A 35 -29.97 19.09 -26.77
N ILE A 36 -29.21 18.05 -26.41
CA ILE A 36 -28.88 16.95 -27.32
C ILE A 36 -30.17 16.24 -27.75
N GLY A 37 -31.07 15.93 -26.82
CA GLY A 37 -32.36 15.29 -27.14
C GLY A 37 -33.18 16.06 -28.16
N VAL A 38 -33.19 17.40 -28.11
CA VAL A 38 -33.84 18.26 -29.11
C VAL A 38 -33.13 18.17 -30.47
N ILE A 39 -31.80 18.11 -30.51
CA ILE A 39 -31.02 18.03 -31.76
C ILE A 39 -31.23 16.70 -32.49
N VAL A 40 -31.33 15.58 -31.77
CA VAL A 40 -31.54 14.22 -32.35
C VAL A 40 -33.01 13.76 -32.35
N ASP A 41 -33.95 14.67 -32.11
CA ASP A 41 -35.39 14.39 -32.08
C ASP A 41 -35.77 13.19 -31.18
N ALA A 42 -35.15 13.16 -30.00
CA ALA A 42 -35.35 12.10 -29.02
C ALA A 42 -36.75 12.18 -28.39
N PRO A 43 -37.40 11.04 -28.10
CA PRO A 43 -38.76 11.03 -27.57
C PRO A 43 -38.83 11.74 -26.18
N PRO A 44 -39.87 12.57 -25.92
CA PRO A 44 -39.98 13.36 -24.68
C PRO A 44 -39.89 12.55 -23.38
N ILE A 45 -40.23 11.26 -23.42
CA ILE A 45 -40.14 10.36 -22.27
C ILE A 45 -38.71 10.22 -21.72
N LEU A 46 -37.68 10.36 -22.57
CA LEU A 46 -36.28 10.36 -22.14
C LEU A 46 -35.97 11.61 -21.30
N GLY A 47 -36.50 12.77 -21.68
CA GLY A 47 -36.37 14.01 -20.90
C GLY A 47 -37.02 13.90 -19.52
N VAL A 48 -38.24 13.33 -19.46
CA VAL A 48 -38.93 13.04 -18.19
C VAL A 48 -38.15 12.04 -17.35
N GLY A 49 -37.60 10.98 -17.96
CA GLY A 49 -36.75 10.00 -17.31
C GLY A 49 -35.48 10.61 -16.69
N LEU A 50 -34.80 11.50 -17.42
CA LEU A 50 -33.63 12.22 -16.92
C LEU A 50 -33.98 13.19 -15.78
N ALA A 51 -35.11 13.90 -15.87
CA ALA A 51 -35.58 14.78 -14.81
C ALA A 51 -35.97 13.99 -13.55
N PHE A 52 -36.62 12.83 -13.70
CA PHE A 52 -36.91 11.93 -12.59
C PHE A 52 -35.63 11.42 -11.93
N LEU A 53 -34.65 10.97 -12.73
CA LEU A 53 -33.35 10.53 -12.24
C LEU A 53 -32.62 11.64 -11.48
N PHE A 54 -32.67 12.89 -11.98
CA PHE A 54 -32.14 14.06 -11.29
C PHE A 54 -32.74 14.20 -9.89
N VAL A 55 -34.07 14.21 -9.76
CA VAL A 55 -34.77 14.37 -8.48
C VAL A 55 -34.41 13.23 -7.53
N VAL A 56 -34.41 11.99 -8.01
CA VAL A 56 -34.05 10.81 -7.22
C VAL A 56 -32.61 10.91 -6.71
N LEU A 57 -31.65 11.25 -7.56
CA LEU A 57 -30.24 11.34 -7.16
C LEU A 57 -29.99 12.47 -6.15
N VAL A 58 -30.60 13.64 -6.35
CA VAL A 58 -30.49 14.78 -5.41
C VAL A 58 -31.16 14.42 -4.07
N GLY A 59 -32.36 13.84 -4.09
CA GLY A 59 -33.07 13.39 -2.89
C GLY A 59 -32.30 12.32 -2.12
N LEU A 60 -31.75 11.31 -2.80
CA LEU A 60 -30.89 10.28 -2.20
C LEU A 60 -29.63 10.89 -1.57
N LYS A 61 -28.98 11.86 -2.24
CA LYS A 61 -27.80 12.55 -1.69
C LYS A 61 -28.15 13.33 -0.43
N LEU A 62 -29.25 14.08 -0.45
CA LEU A 62 -29.74 14.85 0.70
C LEU A 62 -30.03 13.92 1.88
N GLY A 63 -30.84 12.88 1.66
CA GLY A 63 -31.18 11.89 2.67
C GLY A 63 -29.93 11.21 3.23
N ALA A 64 -28.98 10.82 2.38
CA ALA A 64 -27.72 10.22 2.81
C ALA A 64 -26.89 11.16 3.69
N ARG A 65 -26.82 12.46 3.34
CA ARG A 65 -26.08 13.47 4.12
C ARG A 65 -26.77 13.79 5.45
N VAL A 66 -28.10 13.87 5.49
CA VAL A 66 -28.86 14.05 6.74
C VAL A 66 -28.64 12.87 7.69
N VAL A 67 -28.72 11.64 7.18
CA VAL A 67 -28.47 10.44 7.99
C VAL A 67 -27.03 10.40 8.50
N ARG A 68 -26.05 10.77 7.65
CA ARG A 68 -24.65 10.88 8.08
C ARG A 68 -24.49 11.93 9.18
N PHE A 69 -25.08 13.11 9.02
CA PHE A 69 -25.05 14.20 10.01
C PHE A 69 -25.56 13.75 11.38
N GLN A 70 -26.69 13.05 11.42
CA GLN A 70 -27.26 12.55 12.67
C GLN A 70 -26.33 11.56 13.39
N LYS A 71 -25.59 10.75 12.64
CA LYS A 71 -24.69 9.70 13.13
C LYS A 71 -23.25 10.16 13.37
N THR A 72 -22.86 11.34 12.90
CA THR A 72 -21.48 11.84 13.02
C THR A 72 -21.26 12.60 14.32
N THR A 73 -20.38 12.08 15.18
CA THR A 73 -19.94 12.72 16.43
C THR A 73 -18.44 12.50 16.62
N TYR A 74 -17.76 13.55 17.06
CA TYR A 74 -16.33 13.54 17.40
C TYR A 74 -16.20 13.66 18.93
N SER A 75 -15.68 12.63 19.59
CA SER A 75 -15.55 12.60 21.05
C SER A 75 -14.08 12.65 21.44
N PHE A 76 -13.71 13.62 22.26
CA PHE A 76 -12.35 13.86 22.71
C PHE A 76 -12.18 13.39 24.15
N TYR A 77 -11.10 12.68 24.40
CA TYR A 77 -10.64 12.23 25.71
C TYR A 77 -9.20 12.73 25.94
N PRO A 78 -8.65 12.60 27.16
CA PRO A 78 -7.29 13.06 27.45
C PRO A 78 -6.20 12.36 26.62
N GLU A 79 -6.40 11.09 26.27
CA GLU A 79 -5.40 10.25 25.59
C GLU A 79 -5.83 9.77 24.20
N ARG A 80 -7.08 10.05 23.78
CA ARG A 80 -7.65 9.53 22.52
C ARG A 80 -8.76 10.40 21.92
N VAL A 81 -9.05 10.16 20.65
CA VAL A 81 -10.14 10.77 19.88
C VAL A 81 -10.95 9.66 19.22
N ILE A 82 -12.27 9.69 19.40
CA ILE A 82 -13.19 8.71 18.83
C ILE A 82 -14.10 9.39 17.80
N LEU A 83 -14.12 8.85 16.59
CA LEU A 83 -15.05 9.22 15.52
C LEU A 83 -16.16 8.17 15.42
N HIS A 84 -17.40 8.55 15.71
CA HIS A 84 -18.57 7.79 15.28
C HIS A 84 -19.11 8.41 14.00
N THR A 85 -19.34 7.61 12.96
CA THR A 85 -19.88 8.07 11.68
C THR A 85 -20.71 6.99 11.00
N GLY A 86 -21.46 7.32 9.96
CA GLY A 86 -22.26 6.33 9.25
C GLY A 86 -22.89 6.85 7.96
N GLY A 87 -23.46 5.94 7.18
CA GLY A 87 -24.25 6.26 5.99
C GLY A 87 -25.71 5.83 6.16
N LEU A 88 -26.45 5.80 5.05
CA LEU A 88 -27.81 5.25 5.00
C LEU A 88 -27.86 3.83 5.59
N ILE A 89 -26.86 3.03 5.21
CA ILE A 89 -26.90 1.58 5.35
C ILE A 89 -26.00 1.06 6.48
N GLY A 90 -25.06 1.86 6.97
CA GLY A 90 -24.07 1.40 7.94
C GLY A 90 -23.60 2.47 8.90
N GLU A 91 -22.82 2.04 9.89
CA GLU A 91 -22.13 2.87 10.87
C GLU A 91 -20.73 2.32 11.13
N ARG A 92 -19.84 3.20 11.55
CA ARG A 92 -18.42 2.93 11.79
C ARG A 92 -17.94 3.78 12.95
N SER A 93 -17.13 3.19 13.82
CA SER A 93 -16.37 3.88 14.86
C SER A 93 -14.88 3.71 14.60
N VAL A 94 -14.12 4.79 14.74
CA VAL A 94 -12.66 4.80 14.71
C VAL A 94 -12.19 5.34 16.06
N ASP A 95 -11.39 4.55 16.79
CA ASP A 95 -10.77 4.95 18.06
C ASP A 95 -9.28 5.16 17.82
N LEU A 96 -8.81 6.40 18.04
CA LEU A 96 -7.46 6.83 17.73
C LEU A 96 -6.76 7.38 18.97
N GLN A 97 -5.65 6.77 19.37
CA GLN A 97 -4.86 7.23 20.51
C GLN A 97 -3.93 8.37 20.12
N LEU A 98 -3.81 9.40 20.96
CA LEU A 98 -3.12 10.67 20.63
C LEU A 98 -1.63 10.49 20.36
N LYS A 99 -0.95 9.69 21.17
CA LYS A 99 0.43 9.21 20.99
C LYS A 99 0.77 8.54 19.66
N ASN A 100 -0.24 8.06 18.91
CA ASN A 100 -0.06 7.44 17.60
C ASN A 100 -0.32 8.45 16.46
N ILE A 101 -0.72 9.68 16.77
CA ILE A 101 -0.93 10.74 15.78
C ILE A 101 0.40 11.12 15.16
N THR A 102 0.42 11.15 13.83
CA THR A 102 1.58 11.50 13.02
C THR A 102 1.54 12.94 12.57
N GLN A 103 0.36 13.39 12.14
CA GLN A 103 0.13 14.70 11.56
C GLN A 103 -1.28 15.19 11.92
N ILE A 104 -1.40 16.50 12.14
CA ILE A 104 -2.68 17.19 12.18
C ILE A 104 -2.73 18.24 11.09
N GLY A 105 -3.90 18.39 10.48
CA GLY A 105 -4.18 19.41 9.48
C GLY A 105 -5.51 20.11 9.72
N ALA A 106 -5.57 21.41 9.44
CA ALA A 106 -6.80 22.17 9.30
C ALA A 106 -6.91 22.65 7.85
N THR A 107 -8.08 22.49 7.25
CA THR A 107 -8.41 22.97 5.91
C THR A 107 -9.59 23.92 6.00
N LEU A 108 -9.44 25.11 5.44
CA LEU A 108 -10.39 26.21 5.45
C LEU A 108 -10.80 26.51 4.00
N PRO A 109 -11.82 25.82 3.45
CA PRO A 109 -12.25 26.07 2.07
C PRO A 109 -12.86 27.46 1.94
N PHE A 110 -12.44 28.27 0.95
CA PHE A 110 -12.86 29.67 0.78
C PHE A 110 -14.35 29.90 1.02
N ILE A 111 -15.18 29.24 0.20
CA ILE A 111 -16.63 29.42 0.17
C ILE A 111 -17.25 28.97 1.50
N GLU A 112 -16.74 27.88 2.08
CA GLU A 112 -17.28 27.32 3.30
C GLU A 112 -16.93 28.18 4.52
N ASN A 113 -15.66 28.52 4.67
CA ASN A 113 -15.17 29.31 5.78
C ASN A 113 -15.74 30.73 5.74
N ARG A 114 -15.87 31.33 4.54
CA ARG A 114 -16.43 32.68 4.39
C ARG A 114 -17.92 32.74 4.75
N LEU A 115 -18.70 31.73 4.37
CA LEU A 115 -20.16 31.73 4.56
C LEU A 115 -20.58 31.18 5.94
N TYR A 116 -19.85 30.19 6.47
CA TYR A 116 -20.28 29.42 7.65
C TYR A 116 -19.28 29.46 8.81
N LYS A 117 -18.09 30.07 8.63
CA LYS A 117 -16.97 30.00 9.60
C LYS A 117 -16.65 28.55 10.00
N SER A 118 -16.75 27.64 9.04
CA SER A 118 -16.45 26.22 9.21
C SER A 118 -15.35 25.75 8.29
N GLY A 119 -14.72 24.66 8.68
CA GLY A 119 -13.74 23.97 7.88
C GLY A 119 -13.53 22.55 8.37
N ASN A 120 -12.44 21.94 7.93
CA ASN A 120 -12.14 20.54 8.20
C ASN A 120 -10.88 20.42 9.06
N VAL A 121 -10.86 19.50 10.01
CA VAL A 121 -9.65 19.13 10.77
C VAL A 121 -9.35 17.66 10.53
N THR A 122 -8.18 17.35 10.00
CA THR A 122 -7.71 16.00 9.70
C THR A 122 -6.70 15.57 10.75
N ILE A 123 -6.95 14.44 11.41
CA ILE A 123 -6.05 13.80 12.36
C ILE A 123 -5.57 12.51 11.72
N GLN A 124 -4.28 12.45 11.41
CA GLN A 124 -3.65 11.27 10.82
C GLN A 124 -2.81 10.57 11.88
N ALA A 125 -2.83 9.24 11.86
CA ALA A 125 -2.04 8.42 12.76
C ALA A 125 -1.18 7.44 12.00
N ALA A 126 -0.17 6.92 12.70
CA ALA A 126 0.64 5.84 12.18
C ALA A 126 -0.25 4.61 11.95
N GLY A 127 0.12 3.75 11.00
CA GLY A 127 -0.37 2.37 11.02
C GLY A 127 -1.72 2.04 10.36
N SER A 128 -2.44 2.95 9.71
CA SER A 128 -3.38 2.56 8.61
C SER A 128 -3.94 3.75 7.81
N ALA A 129 -4.21 3.54 6.51
CA ALA A 129 -4.99 4.47 5.68
C ALA A 129 -6.47 4.61 6.12
N GLY A 130 -6.90 3.86 7.15
CA GLY A 130 -8.25 3.85 7.70
C GLY A 130 -8.38 4.50 9.08
N ALA A 131 -7.28 4.92 9.70
CA ALA A 131 -7.23 5.55 11.03
C ALA A 131 -7.39 7.07 10.99
N GLU A 132 -7.48 7.65 9.79
CA GLU A 132 -7.67 9.09 9.65
C GLU A 132 -9.05 9.51 10.16
N ILE A 133 -9.05 10.43 11.13
CA ILE A 133 -10.25 11.10 11.59
C ILE A 133 -10.32 12.44 10.88
N THR A 134 -11.28 12.58 9.96
CA THR A 134 -11.62 13.87 9.34
C THR A 134 -12.85 14.45 10.02
N MET A 135 -12.61 15.51 10.80
CA MET A 135 -13.63 16.42 11.28
C MET A 135 -14.12 17.27 10.11
N GLU A 136 -15.27 16.95 9.54
CA GLU A 136 -15.83 17.64 8.38
C GLU A 136 -16.74 18.80 8.84
N SER A 137 -16.56 19.98 8.26
CA SER A 137 -17.43 21.15 8.47
C SER A 137 -17.68 21.50 9.94
N VAL A 138 -16.63 21.49 10.76
CA VAL A 138 -16.69 21.88 12.16
C VAL A 138 -16.61 23.40 12.31
N ALA A 139 -17.30 23.93 13.32
CA ALA A 139 -17.24 25.34 13.67
C ALA A 139 -15.86 25.68 14.24
N ASP A 140 -15.24 26.77 13.78
CA ASP A 140 -13.90 27.18 14.24
C ASP A 140 -12.86 26.03 14.22
N PRO A 141 -12.49 25.54 13.02
CA PRO A 141 -11.55 24.43 12.89
C PRO A 141 -10.16 24.75 13.47
N MET A 142 -9.82 26.03 13.58
CA MET A 142 -8.50 26.46 14.04
C MET A 142 -8.37 26.32 15.57
N PHE A 143 -9.44 26.60 16.31
CA PHE A 143 -9.52 26.24 17.73
C PHE A 143 -9.20 24.76 17.98
N PHE A 144 -9.78 23.85 17.20
CA PHE A 144 -9.54 22.41 17.36
C PHE A 144 -8.14 21.97 16.96
N TYR A 145 -7.57 22.59 15.93
CA TYR A 145 -6.19 22.34 15.54
C TYR A 145 -5.21 22.71 16.68
N ASP A 146 -5.41 23.84 17.34
CA ASP A 146 -4.58 24.27 18.47
C ASP A 146 -4.84 23.42 19.73
N GLU A 147 -6.08 23.05 19.99
CA GLU A 147 -6.45 22.19 21.11
C GLU A 147 -5.85 20.79 20.98
N LEU A 148 -5.89 20.20 19.78
CA LEU A 148 -5.21 18.93 19.51
C LEU A 148 -3.69 19.03 19.70
N ALA A 149 -3.07 20.14 19.29
CA ALA A 149 -1.65 20.37 19.55
C ALA A 149 -1.33 20.42 21.05
N LYS A 150 -2.19 21.05 21.88
CA LYS A 150 -2.04 21.04 23.35
C LYS A 150 -2.17 19.64 23.94
N ARG A 151 -3.17 18.86 23.50
CA ARG A 151 -3.37 17.50 23.97
C ARG A 151 -2.23 16.57 23.58
N MET A 152 -1.70 16.70 22.36
CA MET A 152 -0.49 15.98 21.96
C MET A 152 0.71 16.33 22.85
N ARG A 153 0.92 17.61 23.19
CA ARG A 153 1.99 17.99 24.14
C ARG A 153 1.84 17.32 25.51
N ALA A 154 0.61 17.21 26.01
CA ALA A 154 0.34 16.52 27.27
C ALA A 154 0.63 15.00 27.20
N ASN A 155 0.60 14.42 25.99
CA ASN A 155 0.85 13.00 25.72
C ASN A 155 2.27 12.73 25.19
N GLY A 156 3.24 13.58 25.53
CA GLY A 156 4.66 13.32 25.28
C GLY A 156 5.27 13.94 24.02
N PHE A 157 4.49 14.60 23.16
CA PHE A 157 5.04 15.25 21.96
C PHE A 157 5.69 16.60 22.23
N SER A 158 6.88 16.86 21.67
CA SER A 158 7.47 18.20 21.72
C SER A 158 6.95 19.07 20.57
N ILE A 159 6.01 19.96 20.87
CA ILE A 159 5.39 20.87 19.87
C ILE A 159 5.42 22.33 20.35
N LYS A 160 6.51 22.83 20.94
CA LYS A 160 6.63 24.16 21.53
C LYS A 160 6.75 25.29 20.51
N ARG A 161 7.31 25.06 19.30
CA ARG A 161 7.60 26.10 18.29
C ARG A 161 8.52 27.20 18.84
N THR A 162 9.57 26.81 19.56
CA THR A 162 10.42 27.75 20.29
C THR A 162 11.38 28.52 19.40
N GLN A 163 11.99 27.87 18.41
CA GLN A 163 12.95 28.52 17.51
C GLN A 163 12.69 28.16 16.06
N GLU A 164 12.49 29.17 15.20
CA GLU A 164 12.44 29.00 13.75
C GLU A 164 13.87 28.80 13.21
N ILE A 165 14.13 27.65 12.58
CA ILE A 165 15.44 27.30 12.02
C ILE A 165 15.51 27.72 10.55
N GLN A 166 14.45 27.47 9.79
CA GLN A 166 14.42 27.80 8.37
C GLN A 166 12.98 27.98 7.89
N ARG A 167 12.77 28.96 7.01
CA ARG A 167 11.53 29.18 6.28
C ARG A 167 11.79 29.19 4.79
N GLU A 168 10.96 28.45 4.06
CA GLU A 168 11.02 28.31 2.61
C GLU A 168 9.68 28.67 1.97
N ARG A 169 9.75 29.23 0.76
CA ARG A 169 8.60 29.52 -0.10
C ARG A 169 8.96 29.15 -1.55
N PRO A 170 8.00 28.68 -2.36
CA PRO A 170 8.24 28.47 -3.78
C PRO A 170 8.70 29.73 -4.49
N GLY A 171 9.77 29.61 -5.28
CA GLY A 171 10.24 30.69 -6.13
C GLY A 171 9.35 30.87 -7.36
N LEU A 172 9.29 32.10 -7.90
CA LEU A 172 8.54 32.43 -9.12
C LEU A 172 8.95 31.52 -10.29
N VAL A 173 10.24 31.43 -10.56
CA VAL A 173 10.78 30.68 -11.73
C VAL A 173 10.46 29.19 -11.64
N GLY A 174 10.62 28.60 -10.46
CA GLY A 174 10.31 27.18 -10.26
C GLY A 174 8.81 26.88 -10.33
N THR A 175 7.98 27.83 -9.91
CA THR A 175 6.51 27.73 -10.03
C THR A 175 6.08 27.80 -11.49
N SER A 176 6.70 28.68 -12.28
CA SER A 176 6.48 28.75 -13.73
C SER A 176 6.88 27.47 -14.45
N LEU A 177 7.98 26.83 -14.04
CA LEU A 177 8.39 25.54 -14.59
C LEU A 177 7.36 24.42 -14.32
N GLU A 178 6.85 24.34 -13.07
CA GLU A 178 5.78 23.39 -12.71
C GLU A 178 4.51 23.61 -13.56
N MET A 179 4.18 24.87 -13.89
CA MET A 179 3.06 25.18 -14.76
C MET A 179 3.34 24.89 -16.23
N GLY A 180 4.57 25.11 -16.70
CA GLY A 180 4.99 24.86 -18.07
C GLY A 180 4.74 23.42 -18.51
N GLU A 181 5.04 22.45 -17.64
CA GLU A 181 4.75 21.03 -17.92
C GLU A 181 3.26 20.78 -18.19
N LYS A 182 2.36 21.41 -17.43
CA LYS A 182 0.90 21.29 -17.62
C LYS A 182 0.43 22.09 -18.84
N ALA A 183 1.04 23.24 -19.10
CA ALA A 183 0.69 24.11 -20.22
C ALA A 183 0.98 23.44 -21.57
N VAL A 184 2.07 22.68 -21.71
CA VAL A 184 2.37 21.91 -22.93
C VAL A 184 1.28 20.89 -23.22
N TRP A 185 0.85 20.12 -22.22
CA TRP A 185 -0.26 19.17 -22.38
C TRP A 185 -1.59 19.85 -22.71
N ALA A 186 -1.86 21.02 -22.11
CA ALA A 186 -3.06 21.79 -22.41
C ALA A 186 -3.05 22.32 -23.85
N LEU A 187 -1.93 22.88 -24.32
CA LEU A 187 -1.75 23.36 -25.68
C LEU A 187 -1.84 22.22 -26.70
N PHE A 188 -1.23 21.07 -26.41
CA PHE A 188 -1.33 19.89 -27.26
C PHE A 188 -2.78 19.37 -27.34
N SER A 189 -3.48 19.33 -26.20
CA SER A 189 -4.90 18.94 -26.15
C SER A 189 -5.79 19.91 -26.93
N LEU A 190 -5.53 21.22 -26.81
CA LEU A 190 -6.22 22.26 -27.58
C LEU A 190 -5.93 22.13 -29.08
N ALA A 191 -4.69 21.87 -29.47
CA ALA A 191 -4.30 21.66 -30.87
C ALA A 191 -5.01 20.44 -31.49
N ILE A 192 -5.12 19.33 -30.74
CA ILE A 192 -5.89 18.15 -31.17
C ILE A 192 -7.37 18.51 -31.32
N LEU A 193 -7.97 19.20 -30.34
CA LEU A 193 -9.37 19.64 -30.42
C LEU A 193 -9.62 20.54 -31.64
N LEU A 194 -8.74 21.50 -31.91
CA LEU A 194 -8.82 22.37 -33.08
C LEU A 194 -8.66 21.60 -34.38
N ALA A 195 -7.77 20.60 -34.43
CA ALA A 195 -7.59 19.75 -35.61
C ALA A 195 -8.78 18.79 -35.85
N GLN A 196 -9.37 18.24 -34.79
CA GLN A 196 -10.61 17.44 -34.91
C GLN A 196 -11.78 18.31 -35.37
N PHE A 197 -11.86 19.56 -34.88
CA PHE A 197 -12.87 20.51 -35.30
C PHE A 197 -12.70 20.98 -36.74
N SER A 198 -11.47 21.24 -37.22
CA SER A 198 -11.25 21.64 -38.62
C SER A 198 -11.69 20.54 -39.59
N VAL A 199 -11.49 19.27 -39.24
CA VAL A 199 -12.02 18.12 -40.00
C VAL A 199 -13.55 18.08 -39.96
N ALA A 200 -14.17 18.29 -38.79
CA ALA A 200 -15.62 18.33 -38.66
C ALA A 200 -16.25 19.47 -39.48
N VAL A 201 -15.66 20.67 -39.45
CA VAL A 201 -16.10 21.83 -40.26
C VAL A 201 -15.92 21.57 -41.74
N ALA A 202 -14.80 20.97 -42.17
CA ALA A 202 -14.60 20.60 -43.57
C ALA A 202 -15.67 19.63 -44.07
N ASN A 203 -16.05 18.64 -43.25
CA ASN A 203 -17.11 17.68 -43.57
C ASN A 203 -18.51 18.32 -43.63
N VAL A 204 -18.79 19.33 -42.80
CA VAL A 204 -20.07 20.07 -42.81
C VAL A 204 -20.14 21.04 -44.00
N LEU A 205 -19.03 21.72 -44.32
CA LEU A 205 -18.94 22.64 -45.46
C LEU A 205 -19.01 21.92 -46.82
N SER A 206 -18.69 20.63 -46.87
CA SER A 206 -18.84 19.81 -48.09
C SER A 206 -20.27 19.33 -48.35
N ASP A 207 -21.23 19.60 -47.46
CA ASP A 207 -22.64 19.23 -47.63
C ASP A 207 -23.51 20.48 -47.93
N ASP A 208 -23.95 20.62 -49.18
CA ASP A 208 -24.65 21.81 -49.72
C ASP A 208 -25.97 22.15 -48.99
N LYS A 209 -26.50 21.24 -48.15
CA LYS A 209 -27.74 21.46 -47.38
C LYS A 209 -27.54 22.14 -46.02
N ILE A 210 -26.29 22.35 -45.56
CA ILE A 210 -25.97 22.84 -44.21
C ILE A 210 -25.16 24.16 -44.26
N ALA A 211 -25.13 24.82 -45.42
CA ALA A 211 -24.37 26.06 -45.63
C ALA A 211 -24.95 27.32 -44.95
N SER A 212 -26.08 27.23 -44.22
CA SER A 212 -26.74 28.38 -43.58
C SER A 212 -26.53 28.52 -42.07
N ASP A 213 -25.92 27.55 -41.38
CA ASP A 213 -25.80 27.59 -39.91
C ASP A 213 -24.52 28.29 -39.41
N SER A 214 -24.33 29.54 -39.86
CA SER A 214 -23.28 30.45 -39.34
C SER A 214 -23.36 30.63 -37.82
N LEU A 215 -24.56 30.44 -37.24
CA LEU A 215 -24.81 30.52 -35.80
C LEU A 215 -24.07 29.39 -35.04
N GLY A 216 -24.07 28.17 -35.58
CA GLY A 216 -23.32 27.03 -35.02
C GLY A 216 -21.81 27.28 -34.99
N PHE A 217 -21.26 27.92 -36.03
CA PHE A 217 -19.83 28.29 -36.10
C PHE A 217 -19.46 29.33 -35.02
N TYR A 218 -20.23 30.42 -34.89
CA TYR A 218 -19.99 31.42 -33.86
C TYR A 218 -20.21 30.88 -32.44
N ALA A 219 -21.22 30.03 -32.24
CA ALA A 219 -21.46 29.37 -30.95
C ALA A 219 -20.30 28.46 -30.54
N PHE A 220 -19.72 27.70 -31.48
CA PHE A 220 -18.54 26.88 -31.21
C PHE A 220 -17.30 27.73 -30.90
N LEU A 221 -17.03 28.79 -31.67
CA LEU A 221 -15.89 29.67 -31.44
C LEU A 221 -16.00 30.38 -30.08
N ALA A 222 -17.21 30.85 -29.74
CA ALA A 222 -17.50 31.45 -28.44
C ALA A 222 -17.32 30.43 -27.30
N THR A 223 -17.80 29.19 -27.46
CA THR A 223 -17.66 28.13 -26.45
C THR A 223 -16.20 27.72 -26.26
N THR A 224 -15.46 27.53 -27.35
CA THR A 224 -14.03 27.17 -27.31
C THR A 224 -13.20 28.30 -26.71
N GLY A 225 -13.46 29.55 -27.11
CA GLY A 225 -12.84 30.74 -26.52
C GLY A 225 -13.15 30.87 -25.03
N PHE A 226 -14.39 30.61 -24.61
CA PHE A 226 -14.80 30.63 -23.21
C PHE A 226 -14.11 29.54 -22.39
N VAL A 227 -14.05 28.30 -22.90
CA VAL A 227 -13.33 27.19 -22.25
C VAL A 227 -11.84 27.48 -22.14
N ALA A 228 -11.23 28.03 -23.19
CA ALA A 228 -9.84 28.45 -23.16
C ALA A 228 -9.61 29.54 -22.10
N LEU A 229 -10.49 30.54 -22.01
CA LEU A 229 -10.43 31.60 -21.01
C LEU A 229 -10.59 31.07 -19.58
N LEU A 230 -11.52 30.14 -19.35
CA LEU A 230 -11.64 29.43 -18.06
C LEU A 230 -10.38 28.63 -17.73
N GLY A 231 -9.76 27.98 -18.71
CA GLY A 231 -8.51 27.25 -18.55
C GLY A 231 -7.35 28.17 -18.15
N VAL A 232 -7.25 29.35 -18.78
CA VAL A 232 -6.26 30.39 -18.44
C VAL A 232 -6.50 30.93 -17.03
N ALA A 233 -7.75 31.27 -16.70
CA ALA A 233 -8.13 31.75 -15.36
C ALA A 233 -7.82 30.71 -14.28
N TRP A 234 -8.13 29.43 -14.52
CA TRP A 234 -7.80 28.33 -13.62
C TRP A 234 -6.28 28.16 -13.44
N SER A 235 -5.51 28.27 -14.52
CA SER A 235 -4.05 28.19 -14.48
C SER A 235 -3.43 29.35 -13.69
N ALA A 236 -3.95 30.57 -13.86
CA ALA A 236 -3.54 31.74 -13.08
C ALA A 236 -3.85 31.56 -11.59
N LEU A 237 -5.05 31.07 -11.24
CA LEU A 237 -5.42 30.77 -9.85
C LEU A 237 -4.50 29.71 -9.24
N HIS A 238 -4.21 28.64 -9.98
CA HIS A 238 -3.30 27.59 -9.51
C HIS A 238 -1.86 28.11 -9.36
N PHE A 239 -1.42 29.05 -10.21
CA PHE A 239 -0.11 29.68 -10.10
C PHE A 239 0.01 30.52 -8.84
N ILE A 240 -1.00 31.35 -8.55
CA ILE A 240 -1.08 32.13 -7.30
C ILE A 240 -1.09 31.20 -6.08
N ASP A 241 -1.84 30.09 -6.15
CA ASP A 241 -1.93 29.08 -5.10
C ASP A 241 -0.55 28.47 -4.76
N LEU A 242 0.26 28.16 -5.77
CA LEU A 242 1.62 27.64 -5.58
C LEU A 242 2.54 28.65 -4.88
N LEU A 243 2.45 29.95 -5.23
CA LEU A 243 3.30 31.00 -4.66
C LEU A 243 3.04 31.29 -3.19
N GLN A 244 1.84 30.99 -2.69
CA GLN A 244 1.46 31.29 -1.31
C GLN A 244 1.88 30.21 -0.31
N ARG A 245 2.49 29.12 -0.77
CA ARG A 245 2.98 28.04 0.10
C ARG A 245 4.13 28.52 0.98
N THR A 246 4.06 28.19 2.25
CA THR A 246 5.15 28.46 3.20
C THR A 246 5.45 27.20 4.01
N TYR A 247 6.72 26.82 4.02
CA TYR A 247 7.26 25.71 4.81
C TYR A 247 8.11 26.29 5.94
N ILE A 248 7.81 25.97 7.19
CA ILE A 248 8.53 26.48 8.36
C ILE A 248 9.06 25.30 9.16
N LEU A 249 10.38 25.26 9.34
CA LEU A 249 11.06 24.29 10.19
C LEU A 249 11.38 24.93 11.53
N TYR A 250 10.76 24.42 12.60
CA TYR A 250 11.13 24.72 13.98
C TYR A 250 12.11 23.68 14.51
N ASP A 251 12.60 23.88 15.73
CA ASP A 251 13.45 22.95 16.48
C ASP A 251 12.74 21.64 16.85
N ASP A 252 11.40 21.63 16.84
CA ASP A 252 10.62 20.47 17.27
C ASP A 252 9.45 20.06 16.38
N VAL A 253 9.01 20.93 15.47
CA VAL A 253 7.87 20.69 14.58
C VAL A 253 8.14 21.27 13.18
N ILE A 254 7.55 20.66 12.16
CA ILE A 254 7.43 21.24 10.82
C ILE A 254 6.01 21.79 10.67
N ASP A 255 5.89 23.08 10.38
CA ASP A 255 4.62 23.69 9.98
C ASP A 255 4.57 23.87 8.46
N TYR A 256 3.43 23.55 7.88
CA TYR A 256 3.15 23.67 6.46
C TYR A 256 1.87 24.44 6.22
N HIS A 257 1.98 25.52 5.45
CA HIS A 257 0.86 26.37 5.04
C HIS A 257 0.72 26.37 3.53
N ASP A 258 -0.48 26.10 3.04
CA ASP A 258 -0.81 26.03 1.61
C ASP A 258 -2.14 26.69 1.32
N GLY A 259 -2.28 27.20 0.10
CA GLY A 259 -3.57 27.56 -0.47
C GLY A 259 -3.90 29.05 -0.46
N PHE A 260 -4.36 29.54 -1.62
CA PHE A 260 -4.93 30.88 -1.76
C PHE A 260 -6.42 30.92 -1.42
N MET A 261 -7.21 30.13 -2.16
CA MET A 261 -8.65 30.03 -1.89
C MET A 261 -8.91 29.09 -0.69
N THR A 262 -8.31 27.90 -0.72
CA THR A 262 -8.50 26.92 0.35
C THR A 262 -7.25 26.89 1.22
N GLN A 263 -7.26 27.64 2.32
CA GLN A 263 -6.13 27.70 3.24
C GLN A 263 -5.99 26.35 3.97
N ARG A 264 -4.77 25.84 4.09
CA ARG A 264 -4.45 24.58 4.74
C ARG A 264 -3.29 24.81 5.69
N HIS A 265 -3.47 24.45 6.95
CA HIS A 265 -2.46 24.47 8.00
C HIS A 265 -2.18 23.04 8.38
N ARG A 266 -0.93 22.62 8.43
CA ARG A 266 -0.55 21.29 8.89
C ARG A 266 0.68 21.38 9.76
N PHE A 267 0.76 20.52 10.77
CA PHE A 267 1.98 20.37 11.55
C PHE A 267 2.35 18.91 11.75
N ILE A 268 3.66 18.67 11.87
CA ILE A 268 4.23 17.34 12.04
C ILE A 268 5.33 17.44 13.11
N PRO A 269 5.19 16.75 14.24
CA PRO A 269 6.28 16.63 15.21
C PRO A 269 7.52 15.98 14.58
N ILE A 270 8.72 16.48 14.86
CA ILE A 270 9.96 15.95 14.26
C ILE A 270 10.21 14.48 14.63
N GLU A 271 9.78 14.07 15.81
CA GLU A 271 9.85 12.68 16.29
C GLU A 271 9.02 11.70 15.43
N ASN A 272 7.99 12.19 14.74
CA ASN A 272 7.16 11.39 13.84
C ASN A 272 7.75 11.28 12.43
N LEU A 273 8.92 11.86 12.15
CA LEU A 273 9.52 11.80 10.83
C LEU A 273 10.27 10.48 10.64
N ALA A 274 9.97 9.80 9.54
CA ALA A 274 10.60 8.55 9.16
C ALA A 274 11.88 8.84 8.36
N ASP A 275 11.67 9.33 7.13
CA ASP A 275 12.69 9.42 6.10
C ASP A 275 12.52 10.71 5.28
N VAL A 276 13.59 11.15 4.61
CA VAL A 276 13.59 12.35 3.78
C VAL A 276 14.19 12.03 2.42
N THR A 277 13.40 12.20 1.37
CA THR A 277 13.79 11.95 -0.02
C THR A 277 13.90 13.29 -0.77
N LEU A 278 15.01 13.50 -1.46
CA LEU A 278 15.21 14.67 -2.32
C LEU A 278 15.11 14.26 -3.79
N SER A 279 14.28 14.97 -4.55
CA SER A 279 14.15 14.79 -6.00
C SER A 279 14.36 16.10 -6.75
N GLN A 280 15.22 16.07 -7.77
CA GLN A 280 15.53 17.25 -8.58
C GLN A 280 15.69 16.84 -10.04
N SER A 281 14.76 17.24 -10.91
CA SER A 281 14.88 17.00 -12.35
C SER A 281 15.91 17.95 -13.00
N LEU A 282 16.35 17.66 -14.23
CA LEU A 282 17.33 18.49 -14.95
C LEU A 282 16.96 19.99 -15.02
N PRO A 283 15.75 20.40 -15.46
CA PRO A 283 15.40 21.82 -15.49
C PRO A 283 15.36 22.43 -14.08
N ARG A 284 14.98 21.65 -13.06
CA ARG A 284 15.00 22.08 -11.65
C ARG A 284 16.43 22.24 -11.12
N ARG A 285 17.37 21.40 -11.58
CA ARG A 285 18.79 21.48 -11.25
C ARG A 285 19.43 22.77 -11.77
N MET A 286 19.14 23.13 -13.02
CA MET A 286 19.63 24.38 -13.61
C MET A 286 19.15 25.62 -12.84
N LEU A 287 17.94 25.55 -12.27
CA LEU A 287 17.32 26.62 -11.50
C LEU A 287 17.62 26.55 -9.99
N ASN A 288 18.46 25.60 -9.56
CA ASN A 288 18.77 25.33 -8.15
C ASN A 288 17.51 25.22 -7.26
N ILE A 289 16.49 24.51 -7.73
CA ILE A 289 15.26 24.19 -7.00
C ILE A 289 15.11 22.67 -6.91
N ALA A 290 14.48 22.14 -5.87
CA ALA A 290 14.19 20.71 -5.75
C ALA A 290 12.88 20.45 -5.02
N ASP A 291 12.38 19.22 -5.14
CA ASP A 291 11.24 18.73 -4.39
C ASP A 291 11.75 17.88 -3.22
N LEU A 292 11.24 18.14 -2.03
CA LEU A 292 11.55 17.41 -0.81
C LEU A 292 10.33 16.58 -0.41
N VAL A 293 10.49 15.27 -0.35
CA VAL A 293 9.46 14.34 0.10
C VAL A 293 9.83 13.88 1.50
N VAL A 294 9.01 14.23 2.49
CA VAL A 294 9.19 13.82 3.87
C VAL A 294 8.20 12.72 4.19
N SER A 295 8.71 11.55 4.57
CA SER A 295 7.92 10.41 5.01
C SER A 295 7.71 10.51 6.51
N CYS A 296 6.47 10.38 6.98
CA CYS A 296 6.18 10.28 8.41
C CYS A 296 6.12 8.80 8.84
N GLN A 297 6.23 8.52 10.14
CA GLN A 297 6.02 7.20 10.70
C GLN A 297 4.60 6.73 10.38
N GLY A 298 4.44 5.53 9.83
CA GLY A 298 3.12 5.04 9.38
C GLY A 298 2.89 5.15 7.87
N ALA A 299 1.76 4.62 7.43
CA ALA A 299 1.51 4.33 6.03
C ALA A 299 1.08 5.53 5.21
N ASP A 300 1.74 5.75 4.07
CA ASP A 300 1.28 6.62 2.97
C ASP A 300 1.11 8.12 3.32
N THR A 301 1.74 8.57 4.40
CA THR A 301 1.80 9.98 4.81
C THR A 301 3.07 10.65 4.29
N ASN A 302 3.31 10.52 2.99
CA ASN A 302 4.41 11.22 2.32
C ASN A 302 3.98 12.64 1.99
N ILE A 303 4.67 13.62 2.56
CA ILE A 303 4.40 15.02 2.28
C ILE A 303 5.42 15.51 1.27
N LYS A 304 4.90 15.95 0.12
CA LYS A 304 5.71 16.47 -0.98
C LYS A 304 5.77 18.00 -0.89
N PHE A 305 6.88 18.51 -0.41
CA PHE A 305 7.22 19.93 -0.50
C PHE A 305 7.81 20.19 -1.88
N LYS A 306 7.08 20.93 -2.71
CA LYS A 306 7.46 21.17 -4.11
C LYS A 306 8.16 22.52 -4.27
N VAL A 307 9.05 22.61 -5.25
CA VAL A 307 9.67 23.86 -5.73
C VAL A 307 10.42 24.60 -4.61
N MET A 308 11.28 23.91 -3.87
CA MET A 308 12.06 24.51 -2.78
C MET A 308 13.42 25.01 -3.30
N PRO A 309 13.74 26.32 -3.20
CA PRO A 309 15.05 26.86 -3.59
C PRO A 309 16.21 26.33 -2.74
N ARG A 310 16.07 26.29 -1.40
CA ARG A 310 17.13 25.80 -0.51
C ARG A 310 16.81 24.42 0.07
N ALA A 311 16.33 23.53 -0.78
CA ALA A 311 15.90 22.18 -0.39
C ALA A 311 17.03 21.36 0.27
N GLU A 312 18.26 21.46 -0.24
CA GLU A 312 19.42 20.74 0.33
C GLU A 312 19.73 21.21 1.76
N GLN A 313 19.68 22.53 2.02
CA GLN A 313 19.87 23.10 3.36
C GLN A 313 18.73 22.69 4.30
N PHE A 314 17.48 22.71 3.81
CA PHE A 314 16.31 22.29 4.58
C PHE A 314 16.41 20.81 4.96
N LYS A 315 16.81 19.93 4.03
CA LYS A 315 17.10 18.51 4.28
C LYS A 315 18.18 18.36 5.36
N ALA A 316 19.31 19.05 5.22
CA ALA A 316 20.42 18.97 6.18
C ALA A 316 20.04 19.42 7.60
N ASN A 317 19.29 20.52 7.71
CA ASN A 317 18.76 21.02 8.98
C ASN A 317 17.77 20.02 9.60
N LEU A 318 16.85 19.50 8.80
CA LEU A 318 15.87 18.52 9.25
C LEU A 318 16.54 17.24 9.76
N GLU A 319 17.51 16.71 9.01
CA GLU A 319 18.29 15.54 9.42
C GLU A 319 19.09 15.78 10.69
N ARG A 320 19.63 16.99 10.89
CA ARG A 320 20.31 17.37 12.12
C ARG A 320 19.37 17.30 13.33
N LEU A 321 18.12 17.74 13.19
CA LEU A 321 17.11 17.69 14.25
C LEU A 321 16.64 16.27 14.54
N ILE A 322 16.40 15.48 13.49
CA ILE A 322 16.08 14.05 13.62
C ILE A 322 17.21 13.34 14.38
N ARG A 323 18.48 13.62 14.05
CA ARG A 323 19.65 13.07 14.76
C ARG A 323 19.75 13.53 16.21
N ALA A 324 19.49 14.80 16.51
CA ALA A 324 19.58 15.33 17.87
C ALA A 324 18.54 14.70 18.82
N ARG A 325 17.43 14.19 18.28
CA ARG A 325 16.33 13.56 19.02
C ARG A 325 16.27 12.04 18.93
N ALA A 326 17.03 11.43 18.03
CA ALA A 326 17.26 10.00 18.08
C ALA A 326 17.77 9.66 19.48
N PRO A 327 17.25 8.61 20.15
CA PRO A 327 17.68 8.26 21.50
C PRO A 327 19.20 8.15 21.56
N ARG A 328 19.87 9.00 22.34
CA ARG A 328 21.30 8.82 22.60
C ARG A 328 21.47 7.48 23.32
N PRO A 329 22.41 6.61 22.88
CA PRO A 329 22.73 5.42 23.65
C PRO A 329 23.24 5.89 25.01
N MET A 330 22.48 5.62 26.07
CA MET A 330 22.97 5.82 27.43
C MET A 330 24.20 4.91 27.60
N ALA A 331 25.36 5.54 27.70
CA ALA A 331 26.61 4.91 28.09
C ALA A 331 26.38 4.23 29.44
N SER A 332 26.56 2.90 29.47
CA SER A 332 26.53 2.15 30.72
C SER A 332 27.79 2.50 31.51
N THR A 333 27.63 3.24 32.60
CA THR A 333 28.56 3.14 33.72
C THR A 333 28.38 1.75 34.29
N ASN A 334 29.40 0.90 34.14
CA ASN A 334 29.47 -0.40 34.82
C ASN A 334 29.45 -0.15 36.33
N ALA A 335 28.38 -0.56 37.01
CA ALA A 335 28.36 -0.74 38.46
C ALA A 335 27.60 -2.03 38.75
N GLY A 336 28.19 -2.83 39.63
CA GLY A 336 27.93 -4.25 39.80
C GLY A 336 26.54 -4.62 40.30
N LEU A 337 26.22 -5.88 40.04
CA LEU A 337 25.17 -6.65 40.70
C LEU A 337 25.43 -6.68 42.21
N ASP A 338 24.54 -6.06 42.97
CA ASP A 338 24.15 -6.49 44.31
C ASP A 338 22.90 -5.73 44.75
N VAL A 339 21.72 -6.35 44.67
CA VAL A 339 20.61 -6.13 45.62
C VAL A 339 19.75 -7.41 45.70
N LEU A 340 19.81 -8.07 46.85
CA LEU A 340 18.79 -8.96 47.39
C LEU A 340 17.63 -8.14 47.99
N GLY A 341 16.38 -8.55 47.75
CA GLY A 341 15.26 -8.31 48.67
C GLY A 341 13.98 -7.65 48.11
N ALA A 342 12.86 -8.35 48.33
CA ALA A 342 11.43 -7.96 48.31
C ALA A 342 10.57 -8.46 47.12
N PRO A 343 9.39 -9.09 47.36
CA PRO A 343 8.51 -9.62 46.33
C PRO A 343 7.42 -8.59 45.97
N ASP A 344 7.61 -7.80 44.91
CA ASP A 344 6.56 -6.91 44.38
C ASP A 344 6.50 -6.92 42.85
N ASP A 345 5.28 -7.10 42.35
CA ASP A 345 4.71 -6.84 41.01
C ASP A 345 5.57 -7.18 39.76
N HIS A 346 5.31 -8.36 39.17
CA HIS A 346 6.09 -9.00 38.10
C HIS A 346 5.91 -8.38 36.69
N GLY A 347 6.17 -7.09 36.53
CA GLY A 347 6.32 -6.43 35.24
C GLY A 347 7.78 -6.13 34.93
N VAL A 348 8.47 -6.98 34.16
CA VAL A 348 9.84 -6.70 33.72
C VAL A 348 9.79 -5.80 32.47
N ALA A 349 10.47 -4.65 32.52
CA ALA A 349 10.68 -3.85 31.33
C ALA A 349 11.64 -4.60 30.39
N VAL A 350 11.11 -5.20 29.32
CA VAL A 350 11.94 -5.86 28.32
C VAL A 350 12.56 -4.80 27.41
N ALA A 351 13.84 -4.50 27.65
CA ALA A 351 14.59 -3.57 26.82
C ALA A 351 14.83 -4.16 25.42
N PRO A 352 14.75 -3.36 24.34
CA PRO A 352 15.11 -3.82 23.01
C PRO A 352 16.58 -4.22 22.95
N VAL A 353 16.90 -5.20 22.11
CA VAL A 353 18.28 -5.61 21.82
C VAL A 353 19.06 -4.40 21.30
N ARG A 354 19.99 -3.88 22.10
CA ARG A 354 20.82 -2.71 21.75
C ARG A 354 21.92 -3.13 20.79
N ARG A 355 22.08 -2.38 19.69
CA ARG A 355 23.19 -2.52 18.75
C ARG A 355 24.43 -1.80 19.31
N PRO A 356 25.63 -2.41 19.28
CA PRO A 356 26.84 -1.65 19.52
C PRO A 356 27.06 -0.65 18.38
N THR A 357 27.19 0.63 18.69
CA THR A 357 27.71 1.64 17.75
C THR A 357 29.19 1.40 17.58
N LEU A 358 29.58 0.57 16.61
CA LEU A 358 30.96 0.54 16.14
C LEU A 358 31.12 1.72 15.19
N ASN A 359 32.05 2.65 15.43
CA ASN A 359 32.46 3.65 14.45
C ASN A 359 33.09 2.93 13.24
N ARG A 360 32.28 2.52 12.26
CA ARG A 360 32.77 1.86 11.05
C ARG A 360 32.84 2.87 9.91
N PRO A 361 33.83 2.78 9.02
CA PRO A 361 33.90 3.66 7.85
C PRO A 361 32.67 3.48 6.95
N GLU A 362 32.24 4.59 6.33
CA GLU A 362 31.15 4.60 5.35
C GLU A 362 31.46 3.63 4.21
N LEU A 363 30.51 2.75 3.91
CA LEU A 363 30.63 1.80 2.81
C LEU A 363 29.91 2.37 1.58
N GLU A 364 30.69 2.80 0.57
CA GLU A 364 30.16 3.20 -0.73
C GLU A 364 30.21 2.03 -1.72
N LEU A 365 29.06 1.66 -2.28
CA LEU A 365 28.90 0.55 -3.22
C LEU A 365 28.30 1.05 -4.54
N ARG A 366 28.52 0.27 -5.61
CA ARG A 366 27.97 0.53 -6.94
C ARG A 366 27.42 -0.75 -7.55
N ILE A 367 26.54 -0.58 -8.53
CA ILE A 367 26.04 -1.67 -9.36
C ILE A 367 27.21 -2.28 -10.14
N SER A 368 27.33 -3.60 -10.20
CA SER A 368 28.34 -4.23 -11.08
C SER A 368 27.93 -4.09 -12.54
N LEU A 369 28.72 -3.31 -13.31
CA LEU A 369 28.47 -3.08 -14.75
C LEU A 369 28.47 -4.38 -15.55
N ALA A 370 29.45 -5.26 -15.28
CA ALA A 370 29.57 -6.56 -15.96
C ALA A 370 28.32 -7.43 -15.75
N ARG A 371 27.80 -7.46 -14.52
CA ARG A 371 26.57 -8.19 -14.22
C ARG A 371 25.34 -7.54 -14.84
N ALA A 372 25.23 -6.22 -14.77
CA ALA A 372 24.06 -5.48 -15.22
C ALA A 372 23.89 -5.61 -16.74
N ILE A 373 24.96 -5.40 -17.51
CA ILE A 373 24.92 -5.56 -18.98
C ILE A 373 24.87 -7.05 -19.33
N GLY A 374 25.84 -7.85 -18.87
CA GLY A 374 25.99 -9.24 -19.27
C GLY A 374 24.77 -10.10 -18.93
N GLY A 375 24.22 -9.97 -17.71
CA GLY A 375 23.05 -10.75 -17.32
C GLY A 375 21.78 -10.36 -18.09
N THR A 376 21.59 -9.08 -18.41
CA THR A 376 20.46 -8.61 -19.22
C THR A 376 20.61 -9.04 -20.68
N LEU A 377 21.82 -9.00 -21.24
CA LEU A 377 22.06 -9.48 -22.61
C LEU A 377 21.86 -10.99 -22.74
N ILE A 378 22.33 -11.78 -21.77
CA ILE A 378 22.13 -13.24 -21.78
C ILE A 378 20.64 -13.56 -21.69
N SER A 379 19.87 -12.87 -20.84
CA SER A 379 18.42 -13.13 -20.74
C SER A 379 17.66 -12.80 -22.04
N HIS A 380 17.97 -11.66 -22.68
CA HIS A 380 17.38 -11.32 -23.98
C HIS A 380 17.87 -12.25 -25.10
N GLY A 381 19.14 -12.65 -25.08
CA GLY A 381 19.72 -13.59 -26.04
C GLY A 381 19.02 -14.96 -26.01
N ILE A 382 18.68 -15.47 -24.83
CA ILE A 382 17.89 -16.71 -24.69
C ILE A 382 16.50 -16.56 -25.33
N PHE A 383 15.84 -15.40 -25.14
CA PHE A 383 14.53 -15.15 -25.75
C PHE A 383 14.61 -15.08 -27.27
N VAL A 384 15.63 -14.39 -27.80
CA VAL A 384 15.88 -14.30 -29.25
C VAL A 384 16.17 -15.68 -29.83
N ALA A 385 17.04 -16.47 -29.17
CA ALA A 385 17.35 -17.83 -29.60
C ALA A 385 16.10 -18.74 -29.58
N ALA A 386 15.24 -18.63 -28.56
CA ALA A 386 13.98 -19.36 -28.49
C ALA A 386 12.99 -18.94 -29.59
N ALA A 387 12.90 -17.63 -29.89
CA ALA A 387 12.06 -17.12 -30.97
C ALA A 387 12.55 -17.60 -32.35
N ILE A 388 13.87 -17.63 -32.57
CA ILE A 388 14.48 -18.19 -33.78
C ILE A 388 14.19 -19.69 -33.90
N ALA A 389 14.36 -20.45 -32.82
CA ALA A 389 14.08 -21.89 -32.81
C ALA A 389 12.60 -22.18 -33.09
N LEU A 390 11.67 -21.43 -32.48
CA LEU A 390 10.24 -21.56 -32.73
C LEU A 390 9.86 -21.16 -34.16
N GLY A 391 10.46 -20.08 -34.68
CA GLY A 391 10.31 -19.67 -36.07
C GLY A 391 10.80 -20.75 -37.04
N ALA A 392 11.97 -21.34 -36.77
CA ALA A 392 12.51 -22.44 -37.57
C ALA A 392 11.59 -23.67 -37.56
N VAL A 393 11.06 -24.05 -36.40
CA VAL A 393 10.09 -25.16 -36.29
C VAL A 393 8.79 -24.85 -37.05
N ALA A 394 8.27 -23.63 -36.94
CA ALA A 394 7.08 -23.22 -37.68
C ALA A 394 7.30 -23.26 -39.20
N ILE A 395 8.47 -22.80 -39.67
CA ILE A 395 8.87 -22.89 -41.08
C ILE A 395 9.00 -24.36 -41.51
N SER A 396 9.64 -25.22 -40.71
CA SER A 396 9.74 -26.66 -41.02
C SER A 396 8.37 -27.35 -41.08
N ILE A 397 7.41 -26.93 -40.26
CA ILE A 397 6.03 -27.43 -40.32
C ILE A 397 5.35 -26.97 -41.60
N VAL A 398 5.45 -25.69 -41.97
CA VAL A 398 4.87 -25.13 -43.21
C VAL A 398 5.46 -25.81 -44.44
N VAL A 399 6.79 -25.99 -44.49
CA VAL A 399 7.49 -26.68 -45.58
C VAL A 399 7.12 -28.17 -45.63
N GLY A 400 6.95 -28.82 -44.48
CA GLY A 400 6.53 -30.22 -44.42
C GLY A 400 5.05 -30.49 -44.75
N LEU A 401 4.23 -29.44 -44.83
CA LEU A 401 2.79 -29.52 -45.16
C LEU A 401 2.48 -29.19 -46.64
N ASP A 402 3.52 -28.96 -47.47
CA ASP A 402 3.42 -28.70 -48.91
C ASP A 402 2.40 -27.60 -49.28
N ILE A 403 2.48 -26.48 -48.56
CA ILE A 403 1.56 -25.35 -48.74
C ILE A 403 2.06 -24.45 -49.89
N ASP A 404 1.21 -24.20 -50.88
CA ASP A 404 1.49 -23.25 -51.98
C ASP A 404 1.90 -21.87 -51.44
N GLY A 405 2.98 -21.28 -51.97
CA GLY A 405 3.48 -19.95 -51.56
C GLY A 405 4.83 -19.91 -50.82
N ILE A 406 5.63 -20.99 -50.89
CA ILE A 406 6.94 -21.11 -50.21
C ILE A 406 7.89 -19.94 -50.55
N GLU A 407 7.89 -19.43 -51.78
CA GLU A 407 8.76 -18.31 -52.18
C GLU A 407 8.40 -17.00 -51.45
N GLU A 408 7.11 -16.72 -51.23
CA GLU A 408 6.66 -15.56 -50.45
C GLU A 408 7.01 -15.72 -48.96
N VAL A 409 6.91 -16.94 -48.43
CA VAL A 409 7.32 -17.27 -47.05
C VAL A 409 8.83 -17.09 -46.86
N VAL A 410 9.65 -17.51 -47.83
CA VAL A 410 11.10 -17.32 -47.81
C VAL A 410 11.47 -15.84 -47.92
N ALA A 411 10.83 -15.08 -48.80
CA ALA A 411 11.06 -13.64 -48.92
C ALA A 411 10.66 -12.86 -47.64
N ALA A 412 9.50 -13.19 -47.06
CA ALA A 412 9.04 -12.64 -45.78
C ALA A 412 10.00 -13.00 -44.62
N SER A 413 10.61 -14.20 -44.66
CA SER A 413 11.59 -14.66 -43.65
C SER A 413 12.90 -13.85 -43.69
N GLY A 414 13.35 -13.43 -44.88
CA GLY A 414 14.54 -12.59 -45.04
C GLY A 414 14.33 -11.19 -44.45
N ILE A 415 13.19 -10.56 -44.74
CA ILE A 415 12.80 -9.27 -44.17
C ILE A 415 12.64 -9.38 -42.64
N ALA A 416 11.97 -10.43 -42.16
CA ALA A 416 11.80 -10.68 -40.73
C ALA A 416 13.15 -10.87 -40.02
N THR A 417 14.13 -11.53 -40.65
CA THR A 417 15.48 -11.70 -40.12
C THR A 417 16.23 -10.37 -40.04
N LEU A 418 16.15 -9.53 -41.07
CA LEU A 418 16.76 -8.19 -41.06
C LEU A 418 16.14 -7.30 -39.97
N VAL A 419 14.81 -7.29 -39.85
CA VAL A 419 14.10 -6.54 -38.80
C VAL A 419 14.50 -7.06 -37.42
N LEU A 420 14.59 -8.37 -37.23
CA LEU A 420 15.05 -8.97 -35.97
C LEU A 420 16.47 -8.53 -35.62
N LEU A 421 17.41 -8.50 -36.59
CA LEU A 421 18.78 -8.02 -36.36
C LEU A 421 18.83 -6.55 -35.95
N VAL A 422 18.04 -5.68 -36.60
CA VAL A 422 17.94 -4.26 -36.23
C VAL A 422 17.35 -4.09 -34.82
N VAL A 423 16.30 -4.85 -34.50
CA VAL A 423 15.69 -4.83 -33.15
C VAL A 423 16.69 -5.33 -32.11
N VAL A 424 17.41 -6.41 -32.37
CA VAL A 424 18.44 -6.94 -31.47
C VAL A 424 19.57 -5.92 -31.26
N ALA A 425 20.06 -5.29 -32.33
CA ALA A 425 21.08 -4.24 -32.23
C ALA A 425 20.58 -3.03 -31.41
N ALA A 426 19.36 -2.57 -31.65
CA ALA A 426 18.74 -1.49 -30.89
C ALA A 426 18.57 -1.86 -29.40
N VAL A 427 18.20 -3.10 -29.09
CA VAL A 427 18.10 -3.62 -27.72
C VAL A 427 19.48 -3.65 -27.07
N VAL A 428 20.53 -4.14 -27.74
CA VAL A 428 21.90 -4.17 -27.19
C VAL A 428 22.40 -2.76 -26.86
N VAL A 429 22.24 -1.81 -27.79
CA VAL A 429 22.61 -0.40 -27.57
C VAL A 429 21.83 0.18 -26.40
N ARG A 430 20.51 -0.01 -26.37
CA ARG A 430 19.65 0.46 -25.27
C ARG A 430 20.08 -0.12 -23.92
N VAL A 431 20.35 -1.42 -23.84
CA VAL A 431 20.78 -2.11 -22.62
C VAL A 431 22.13 -1.56 -22.15
N GLY A 432 23.09 -1.41 -23.06
CA GLY A 432 24.41 -0.84 -22.76
C GLY A 432 24.33 0.60 -22.22
N VAL A 433 23.59 1.48 -22.90
CA VAL A 433 23.38 2.87 -22.49
C VAL A 433 22.69 2.94 -21.13
N THR A 434 21.61 2.17 -20.93
CA THR A 434 20.80 2.23 -19.70
C THR A 434 21.58 1.75 -18.49
N HIS A 435 22.24 0.58 -18.57
CA HIS A 435 23.00 0.06 -17.44
C HIS A 435 24.33 0.78 -17.22
N GLY A 436 24.95 1.32 -18.29
CA GLY A 436 26.10 2.21 -18.18
C GLY A 436 25.75 3.47 -17.38
N VAL A 437 24.65 4.14 -17.75
CA VAL A 437 24.10 5.27 -16.98
C VAL A 437 23.87 4.89 -15.53
N ASN A 438 23.17 3.79 -15.26
CA ASN A 438 22.86 3.38 -13.89
C ASN A 438 24.12 3.07 -13.07
N HIS A 439 25.16 2.47 -13.67
CA HIS A 439 26.42 2.19 -12.99
C HIS A 439 27.16 3.45 -12.54
N TYR A 440 27.26 4.45 -13.41
CA TYR A 440 28.00 5.69 -13.10
C TYR A 440 27.17 6.68 -12.28
N ALA A 441 25.85 6.69 -12.46
CA ALA A 441 24.95 7.62 -11.81
C ALA A 441 24.45 7.15 -10.44
N THR A 442 24.43 5.84 -10.16
CA THR A 442 23.89 5.29 -8.90
C THR A 442 25.02 4.94 -7.92
N ARG A 443 24.93 5.48 -6.71
CA ARG A 443 25.79 5.15 -5.58
C ARG A 443 24.94 4.70 -4.41
N TYR A 444 25.31 3.57 -3.81
CA TYR A 444 24.72 3.06 -2.58
C TYR A 444 25.64 3.42 -1.42
N ARG A 445 25.09 3.95 -0.33
CA ARG A 445 25.85 4.37 0.85
C ARG A 445 25.28 3.75 2.10
N ILE A 446 26.15 3.25 2.97
CA ILE A 446 25.78 2.76 4.30
C ILE A 446 26.78 3.33 5.31
N ASP A 447 26.25 3.99 6.33
CA ASP A 447 26.98 4.40 7.53
C ASP A 447 26.44 3.62 8.75
N ASP A 448 26.81 4.01 9.97
CA ASP A 448 26.37 3.33 11.21
C ASP A 448 24.92 3.66 11.62
N HIS A 449 24.26 4.57 10.91
CA HIS A 449 22.96 5.13 11.27
C HIS A 449 21.95 5.10 10.12
N LYS A 450 22.41 5.04 8.88
CA LYS A 450 21.64 5.18 7.65
C LYS A 450 22.15 4.23 6.56
N LEU A 451 21.23 3.88 5.68
CA LEU A 451 21.53 3.32 4.36
C LEU A 451 20.74 4.09 3.30
N GLY A 452 21.27 4.21 2.10
CA GLY A 452 20.59 4.98 1.06
C GLY A 452 21.08 4.75 -0.36
N LEU A 453 20.24 5.16 -1.29
CA LEU A 453 20.48 5.18 -2.74
C LEU A 453 20.56 6.63 -3.21
N HIS A 454 21.68 6.99 -3.81
CA HIS A 454 21.93 8.29 -4.44
C HIS A 454 22.08 8.10 -5.94
N PHE A 455 21.09 8.52 -6.72
CA PHE A 455 21.17 8.61 -8.17
C PHE A 455 21.43 10.06 -8.59
N SER A 456 22.43 10.28 -9.44
CA SER A 456 22.79 11.60 -9.95
C SER A 456 23.30 11.53 -11.40
N LEU A 457 22.43 11.83 -12.36
CA LEU A 457 22.82 12.13 -13.74
C LEU A 457 22.15 13.43 -14.21
N PHE A 458 21.04 13.31 -14.94
CA PHE A 458 20.18 14.43 -15.33
C PHE A 458 19.21 14.79 -14.21
N ASN A 459 18.62 13.75 -13.59
CA ASN A 459 17.81 13.87 -12.39
C ASN A 459 18.63 13.43 -11.18
N LYS A 460 18.53 14.15 -10.06
CA LYS A 460 19.00 13.68 -8.75
C LYS A 460 17.83 13.03 -8.01
N ARG A 461 18.05 11.83 -7.48
CA ARG A 461 17.13 11.14 -6.55
C ARG A 461 17.93 10.59 -5.40
N GLN A 462 17.58 10.96 -4.18
CA GLN A 462 18.21 10.47 -2.95
C GLN A 462 17.15 9.86 -2.05
N VAL A 463 17.26 8.56 -1.76
CA VAL A 463 16.37 7.84 -0.84
C VAL A 463 17.23 7.26 0.28
N GLU A 464 16.98 7.66 1.52
CA GLU A 464 17.75 7.24 2.69
C GLU A 464 16.80 6.70 3.76
N PHE A 465 17.17 5.58 4.39
CA PHE A 465 16.52 5.01 5.55
C PHE A 465 17.48 5.00 6.74
N THR A 466 16.93 5.22 7.93
CA THR A 466 17.66 5.00 9.18
C THR A 466 17.71 3.52 9.53
N LEU A 467 18.85 3.02 10.02
CA LEU A 467 19.07 1.57 10.20
C LEU A 467 18.15 0.96 11.27
N ASP A 468 17.68 1.73 12.24
CA ASP A 468 16.73 1.32 13.27
C ASP A 468 15.31 1.08 12.72
N LYS A 469 14.97 1.72 11.58
CA LYS A 469 13.67 1.55 10.92
C LYS A 469 13.64 0.38 9.94
N VAL A 470 14.79 -0.25 9.65
CA VAL A 470 14.89 -1.39 8.74
C VAL A 470 14.26 -2.64 9.37
N THR A 471 13.12 -3.05 8.82
CA THR A 471 12.28 -4.16 9.32
C THR A 471 12.71 -5.53 8.83
N ALA A 472 13.06 -5.60 7.55
CA ALA A 472 13.44 -6.82 6.88
C ALA A 472 14.46 -6.50 5.78
N VAL A 473 15.37 -7.45 5.60
CA VAL A 473 16.39 -7.42 4.55
C VAL A 473 16.28 -8.70 3.75
N SER A 474 16.08 -8.57 2.44
CA SER A 474 16.01 -9.70 1.52
C SER A 474 17.22 -9.68 0.60
N VAL A 475 18.10 -10.66 0.75
CA VAL A 475 19.28 -10.82 -0.11
C VAL A 475 18.96 -11.85 -1.19
N SER A 476 18.91 -11.42 -2.45
CA SER A 476 18.66 -12.30 -3.59
C SER A 476 19.93 -12.54 -4.40
N HIS A 477 20.12 -13.80 -4.77
CA HIS A 477 21.20 -14.27 -5.64
C HIS A 477 20.60 -15.09 -6.80
N GLY A 478 20.43 -14.44 -7.95
CA GLY A 478 20.03 -15.07 -9.21
C GLY A 478 21.08 -15.99 -9.82
N ILE A 479 20.74 -16.66 -10.92
CA ILE A 479 21.70 -17.48 -11.69
C ILE A 479 22.86 -16.61 -12.17
N PHE A 480 22.56 -15.47 -12.79
CA PHE A 480 23.57 -14.54 -13.28
C PHE A 480 24.33 -13.88 -12.12
N ASP A 481 23.68 -13.65 -10.98
CA ASP A 481 24.38 -13.11 -9.80
C ASP A 481 25.47 -14.05 -9.32
N ARG A 482 25.20 -15.37 -9.34
CA ARG A 482 26.20 -16.39 -9.03
C ARG A 482 27.34 -16.41 -10.06
N LEU A 483 27.03 -16.26 -11.34
CA LEU A 483 28.03 -16.22 -12.42
C LEU A 483 28.98 -15.03 -12.27
N PHE A 484 28.45 -13.85 -11.95
CA PHE A 484 29.23 -12.61 -11.81
C PHE A 484 29.64 -12.29 -10.36
N LYS A 485 29.44 -13.21 -9.40
CA LYS A 485 29.72 -13.03 -7.95
C LYS A 485 29.10 -11.76 -7.34
N THR A 486 27.86 -11.47 -7.69
CA THR A 486 27.08 -10.31 -7.20
C THR A 486 25.90 -10.74 -6.34
N ALA A 487 25.23 -9.79 -5.69
CA ALA A 487 23.95 -9.99 -5.01
C ALA A 487 23.10 -8.73 -5.07
N SER A 488 21.79 -8.88 -4.97
CA SER A 488 20.89 -7.74 -4.76
C SER A 488 20.28 -7.77 -3.36
N LEU A 489 20.21 -6.62 -2.70
CA LEU A 489 19.67 -6.49 -1.34
C LEU A 489 18.47 -5.55 -1.36
N THR A 490 17.34 -6.02 -0.82
CA THR A 490 16.12 -5.21 -0.67
C THR A 490 15.88 -4.92 0.81
N PHE A 491 15.72 -3.64 1.14
CA PHE A 491 15.47 -3.15 2.50
C PHE A 491 14.05 -2.62 2.61
N ASN A 492 13.32 -3.10 3.61
CA ASN A 492 11.99 -2.62 3.97
C ASN A 492 12.08 -1.77 5.24
N SER A 493 11.42 -0.60 5.27
CA SER A 493 11.42 0.33 6.40
C SER A 493 10.02 0.46 7.03
N ILE A 494 9.93 0.67 8.34
CA ILE A 494 8.67 1.07 8.99
C ILE A 494 8.30 2.48 8.52
N GLY A 495 7.07 2.65 8.04
CA GLY A 495 6.55 3.97 7.67
C GLY A 495 6.97 4.45 6.28
N SER A 496 7.68 3.62 5.51
CA SER A 496 7.92 3.86 4.09
C SER A 496 7.11 2.90 3.24
N SER A 497 6.45 3.43 2.21
CA SER A 497 5.87 2.64 1.11
C SER A 497 6.91 2.28 0.05
N GLU A 498 8.07 2.93 0.06
CA GLU A 498 9.18 2.65 -0.84
C GLU A 498 10.15 1.66 -0.19
N THR A 499 10.85 0.90 -1.03
CA THR A 499 11.95 0.02 -0.62
C THR A 499 13.25 0.51 -1.21
N VAL A 500 14.33 0.46 -0.45
CA VAL A 500 15.67 0.69 -0.99
C VAL A 500 16.20 -0.63 -1.54
N VAL A 501 16.66 -0.62 -2.78
CA VAL A 501 17.20 -1.82 -3.44
C VAL A 501 18.63 -1.52 -3.88
N PHE A 502 19.56 -2.31 -3.37
CA PHE A 502 20.94 -2.32 -3.86
C PHE A 502 21.03 -3.41 -4.92
N GLU A 503 21.18 -3.02 -6.18
CA GLU A 503 21.15 -3.93 -7.31
C GLU A 503 22.55 -4.41 -7.66
N HIS A 504 22.70 -5.74 -7.82
CA HIS A 504 23.88 -6.38 -8.40
C HIS A 504 25.22 -5.91 -7.78
N VAL A 505 25.26 -5.78 -6.47
CA VAL A 505 26.44 -5.35 -5.71
C VAL A 505 27.57 -6.37 -5.86
N PRO A 506 28.82 -5.95 -6.16
CA PRO A 506 29.96 -6.85 -6.26
C PRO A 506 30.29 -7.53 -4.93
N ASN A 507 30.93 -8.70 -5.00
CA ASN A 507 31.26 -9.53 -3.83
C ASN A 507 30.05 -9.85 -2.96
N GLY A 508 28.91 -10.15 -3.61
CA GLY A 508 27.58 -10.13 -3.00
C GLY A 508 27.44 -10.87 -1.67
N ARG A 509 28.13 -12.00 -1.48
CA ARG A 509 28.12 -12.75 -0.21
C ARG A 509 28.80 -12.02 0.94
N ALA A 510 30.00 -11.50 0.72
CA ALA A 510 30.77 -10.79 1.73
C ALA A 510 30.11 -9.46 2.06
N THR A 511 29.72 -8.71 1.03
CA THR A 511 29.03 -7.43 1.20
C THR A 511 27.69 -7.61 1.91
N ALA A 512 26.90 -8.63 1.56
CA ALA A 512 25.65 -8.88 2.27
C ALA A 512 25.85 -9.26 3.74
N ALA A 513 26.90 -10.04 4.06
CA ALA A 513 27.22 -10.37 5.44
C ALA A 513 27.60 -9.12 6.26
N GLU A 514 28.45 -8.26 5.70
CA GLU A 514 28.85 -6.99 6.32
C GLU A 514 27.64 -6.06 6.55
N ILE A 515 26.75 -5.95 5.56
CA ILE A 515 25.53 -5.12 5.67
C ILE A 515 24.59 -5.67 6.73
N LEU A 516 24.35 -6.98 6.74
CA LEU A 516 23.52 -7.61 7.76
C LEU A 516 24.11 -7.41 9.16
N GLU A 517 25.43 -7.38 9.29
CA GLU A 517 26.12 -7.07 10.55
C GLU A 517 25.93 -5.62 10.99
N ARG A 518 26.07 -4.65 10.08
CA ARG A 518 25.80 -3.24 10.37
C ARG A 518 24.34 -2.99 10.80
N ILE A 519 23.39 -3.75 10.24
CA ILE A 519 21.96 -3.67 10.60
C ILE A 519 21.66 -4.45 11.90
N GLY A 520 22.61 -5.21 12.45
CA GLY A 520 22.39 -6.04 13.64
C GLY A 520 21.51 -7.26 13.37
N LEU A 521 21.49 -7.76 12.13
CA LEU A 521 20.79 -8.98 11.71
C LEU A 521 21.77 -10.11 11.35
N SER A 522 22.99 -10.07 11.91
CA SER A 522 24.01 -11.10 11.77
C SER A 522 24.42 -11.70 13.13
N GLY A 523 25.17 -12.80 13.11
CA GLY A 523 25.69 -13.43 14.32
C GLY A 523 24.69 -14.29 15.11
N GLY A 524 25.19 -15.12 16.03
CA GLY A 524 24.38 -16.06 16.82
C GLY A 524 24.17 -17.42 16.14
N GLN A 525 23.92 -18.45 16.95
CA GLN A 525 23.55 -19.78 16.46
C GLN A 525 22.03 -19.90 16.32
N ALA A 526 21.57 -20.63 15.30
CA ALA A 526 20.15 -20.90 15.14
C ALA A 526 19.69 -21.82 16.29
N GLN A 527 18.71 -21.36 17.07
CA GLN A 527 18.11 -22.13 18.15
C GLN A 527 17.35 -23.35 17.61
N SER A 528 16.75 -23.20 16.42
CA SER A 528 16.16 -24.33 15.70
C SER A 528 16.17 -24.07 14.19
N VAL A 529 16.24 -25.17 13.43
CA VAL A 529 16.22 -25.15 11.97
C VAL A 529 15.03 -25.97 11.50
N LEU A 530 14.09 -25.31 10.84
CA LEU A 530 12.88 -25.93 10.31
C LEU A 530 13.04 -26.16 8.81
N ARG A 531 12.84 -27.40 8.37
CA ARG A 531 12.87 -27.79 6.96
C ARG A 531 11.46 -28.13 6.48
N SER A 532 11.26 -28.03 5.18
CA SER A 532 10.00 -28.43 4.55
C SER A 532 9.90 -29.96 4.47
N ASP A 533 8.88 -30.54 5.09
CA ASP A 533 8.55 -31.98 5.03
C ASP A 533 7.73 -32.29 3.77
N PHE A 534 8.28 -31.92 2.60
CA PHE A 534 7.59 -32.06 1.31
C PHE A 534 7.44 -33.52 0.89
N SER A 535 6.25 -33.91 0.45
CA SER A 535 5.98 -35.20 -0.18
C SER A 535 4.79 -35.10 -1.15
N MET A 536 4.61 -36.09 -2.03
CA MET A 536 3.48 -36.12 -2.98
C MET A 536 2.12 -36.07 -2.28
N GLY A 537 1.93 -36.85 -1.21
CA GLY A 537 0.70 -36.81 -0.42
C GLY A 537 0.43 -35.43 0.18
N GLN A 538 1.48 -34.76 0.67
CA GLN A 538 1.35 -33.41 1.21
C GLN A 538 1.12 -32.35 0.12
N PHE A 539 1.71 -32.51 -1.06
CA PHE A 539 1.46 -31.66 -2.22
C PHE A 539 -0.02 -31.70 -2.62
N VAL A 540 -0.60 -32.91 -2.77
CA VAL A 540 -2.02 -33.07 -3.09
C VAL A 540 -2.89 -32.46 -2.01
N ARG A 541 -2.58 -32.67 -0.72
CA ARG A 541 -3.34 -32.07 0.39
C ARG A 541 -3.25 -30.55 0.41
N ALA A 542 -2.06 -29.97 0.23
CA ALA A 542 -1.82 -28.53 0.23
C ALA A 542 -2.46 -27.80 -0.97
N ARG A 543 -2.69 -28.54 -2.06
CA ARG A 543 -3.14 -28.01 -3.35
C ARG A 543 -4.40 -28.73 -3.87
N ALA A 544 -5.20 -29.30 -2.97
CA ALA A 544 -6.33 -30.17 -3.28
C ALA A 544 -7.29 -29.56 -4.32
N LEU A 545 -7.67 -28.29 -4.15
CA LEU A 545 -8.55 -27.60 -5.10
C LEU A 545 -7.90 -27.44 -6.48
N SER A 546 -6.63 -27.03 -6.55
CA SER A 546 -5.96 -26.92 -7.85
C SER A 546 -5.80 -28.29 -8.50
N VAL A 547 -5.39 -29.32 -7.75
CA VAL A 547 -5.28 -30.68 -8.30
C VAL A 547 -6.63 -31.13 -8.86
N ALA A 548 -7.73 -30.91 -8.13
CA ALA A 548 -9.07 -31.25 -8.61
C ALA A 548 -9.45 -30.50 -9.90
N VAL A 549 -9.09 -29.22 -10.04
CA VAL A 549 -9.32 -28.46 -11.29
C VAL A 549 -8.51 -29.05 -12.44
N TRP A 550 -7.21 -29.32 -12.23
CA TRP A 550 -6.36 -29.91 -13.27
C TRP A 550 -6.85 -31.30 -13.69
N THR A 551 -7.24 -32.16 -12.75
CA THR A 551 -7.80 -33.48 -13.07
C THR A 551 -9.13 -33.38 -13.79
N THR A 552 -9.97 -32.41 -13.43
CA THR A 552 -11.26 -32.17 -14.12
C THR A 552 -11.03 -31.68 -15.55
N LEU A 553 -10.11 -30.74 -15.76
CA LEU A 553 -9.73 -30.28 -17.09
C LEU A 553 -9.20 -31.44 -17.94
N ILE A 554 -8.30 -32.26 -17.39
CA ILE A 554 -7.80 -33.45 -18.07
C ILE A 554 -8.97 -34.39 -18.43
N ALA A 555 -9.87 -34.70 -17.49
CA ALA A 555 -11.00 -35.58 -17.73
C ALA A 555 -11.96 -35.04 -18.81
N ILE A 556 -12.28 -33.73 -18.79
CA ILE A 556 -13.11 -33.09 -19.83
C ILE A 556 -12.43 -33.24 -21.20
N ASN A 557 -11.13 -32.95 -21.29
CA ASN A 557 -10.39 -33.06 -22.55
C ASN A 557 -10.27 -34.51 -23.02
N VAL A 558 -10.18 -35.48 -22.11
CA VAL A 558 -10.23 -36.93 -22.47
C VAL A 558 -11.59 -37.28 -23.08
N VAL A 559 -12.70 -36.84 -22.47
CA VAL A 559 -14.05 -37.10 -23.01
C VAL A 559 -14.22 -36.45 -24.39
N VAL A 560 -13.77 -35.20 -24.57
CA VAL A 560 -13.82 -34.52 -25.87
C VAL A 560 -12.89 -35.21 -26.89
N ALA A 561 -11.73 -35.71 -26.46
CA ALA A 561 -10.78 -36.39 -27.33
C ALA A 561 -11.30 -37.71 -27.93
N ILE A 562 -12.30 -38.33 -27.30
CA ILE A 562 -13.02 -39.49 -27.85
C ILE A 562 -13.75 -39.11 -29.15
N PHE A 563 -14.29 -37.89 -29.22
CA PHE A 563 -15.02 -37.38 -30.39
C PHE A 563 -14.16 -36.54 -31.34
N ALA A 564 -13.11 -35.89 -30.82
CA ALA A 564 -12.22 -35.02 -31.55
C ALA A 564 -10.74 -35.33 -31.19
N PRO A 565 -10.07 -36.23 -31.92
CA PRO A 565 -8.75 -36.76 -31.55
C PRO A 565 -7.66 -35.72 -31.29
N MET A 566 -7.74 -34.52 -31.88
CA MET A 566 -6.80 -33.43 -31.65
C MET A 566 -6.72 -32.97 -30.17
N PHE A 567 -7.76 -33.23 -29.38
CA PHE A 567 -7.79 -32.90 -27.94
C PHE A 567 -6.84 -33.77 -27.09
N TRP A 568 -6.31 -34.88 -27.62
CA TRP A 568 -5.24 -35.63 -26.94
C TRP A 568 -3.97 -34.79 -26.72
N LEU A 569 -3.69 -33.81 -27.60
CA LEU A 569 -2.59 -32.87 -27.39
C LEU A 569 -2.82 -31.98 -26.17
N LEU A 570 -4.07 -31.55 -25.94
CA LEU A 570 -4.44 -30.78 -24.75
C LEU A 570 -4.35 -31.63 -23.48
N VAL A 571 -4.78 -32.90 -23.53
CA VAL A 571 -4.58 -33.86 -22.44
C VAL A 571 -3.09 -34.00 -22.09
N ALA A 572 -2.25 -34.26 -23.10
CA ALA A 572 -0.80 -34.39 -22.93
C ALA A 572 -0.19 -33.11 -22.36
N PHE A 573 -0.61 -31.94 -22.85
CA PHE A 573 -0.18 -30.64 -22.33
C PHE A 573 -0.55 -30.46 -20.85
N PHE A 574 -1.79 -30.71 -20.46
CA PHE A 574 -2.23 -30.55 -19.07
C PHE A 574 -1.52 -31.54 -18.13
N VAL A 575 -1.32 -32.79 -18.55
CA VAL A 575 -0.56 -33.79 -17.80
C VAL A 575 0.90 -33.36 -17.65
N PHE A 576 1.55 -32.96 -18.74
CA PHE A 576 2.94 -32.49 -18.73
C PHE A 576 3.12 -31.27 -17.82
N ALA A 577 2.24 -30.28 -17.93
CA ALA A 577 2.26 -29.10 -17.07
C ALA A 577 2.06 -29.45 -15.58
N MET A 578 1.20 -30.43 -15.26
CA MET A 578 1.02 -30.92 -13.89
C MET A 578 2.27 -31.62 -13.36
N VAL A 579 2.90 -32.48 -14.16
CA VAL A 579 4.17 -33.15 -13.82
C VAL A 579 5.29 -32.14 -13.61
N LEU A 580 5.45 -31.19 -14.53
CA LEU A 580 6.47 -30.14 -14.45
C LEU A 580 6.27 -29.27 -13.20
N ARG A 581 5.02 -28.92 -12.89
CA ARG A 581 4.67 -28.18 -11.66
C ARG A 581 5.02 -28.96 -10.41
N PHE A 582 4.75 -30.27 -10.38
CA PHE A 582 5.11 -31.13 -9.25
C PHE A 582 6.64 -31.22 -9.10
N ALA A 583 7.36 -31.51 -10.19
CA ALA A 583 8.82 -31.56 -10.21
C ALA A 583 9.46 -30.25 -9.71
N HIS A 584 8.93 -29.10 -10.14
CA HIS A 584 9.34 -27.80 -9.62
C HIS A 584 9.17 -27.70 -8.09
N HIS A 585 8.03 -28.15 -7.54
CA HIS A 585 7.80 -28.09 -6.09
C HIS A 585 8.74 -29.03 -5.32
N VAL A 586 9.01 -30.23 -5.84
CA VAL A 586 10.00 -31.16 -5.26
C VAL A 586 11.33 -30.45 -5.08
N VAL A 587 11.86 -29.85 -6.15
CA VAL A 587 13.18 -29.19 -6.13
C VAL A 587 13.16 -27.91 -5.29
N PHE A 588 12.07 -27.13 -5.34
CA PHE A 588 11.96 -25.87 -4.60
C PHE A 588 11.97 -26.11 -3.09
N TYR A 589 11.10 -26.99 -2.60
CA TYR A 589 10.89 -27.16 -1.16
C TYR A 589 11.99 -27.99 -0.49
N GLN A 590 12.67 -28.87 -1.22
CA GLN A 590 13.91 -29.51 -0.72
C GLN A 590 15.02 -28.50 -0.40
N ARG A 591 15.01 -27.33 -1.03
CA ARG A 591 16.01 -26.27 -0.83
C ARG A 591 15.58 -25.19 0.16
N CYS A 592 14.34 -25.25 0.65
CA CYS A 592 13.81 -24.25 1.56
C CYS A 592 14.08 -24.63 3.03
N ARG A 593 14.52 -23.64 3.81
CA ARG A 593 14.71 -23.79 5.26
C ARG A 593 14.45 -22.48 5.99
N LEU A 594 13.93 -22.58 7.20
CA LEU A 594 13.68 -21.48 8.11
C LEU A 594 14.55 -21.68 9.36
N ASP A 595 15.52 -20.80 9.54
CA ASP A 595 16.43 -20.80 10.68
C ASP A 595 15.88 -19.78 11.72
N LEU A 596 15.56 -20.26 12.93
CA LEU A 596 15.06 -19.45 14.05
C LEU A 596 16.23 -19.02 14.93
N PHE A 597 16.47 -17.71 15.04
CA PHE A 597 17.44 -17.12 15.96
C PHE A 597 16.72 -16.49 17.15
N ALA A 598 17.50 -16.09 18.17
CA ALA A 598 16.96 -15.44 19.36
C ALA A 598 16.29 -14.09 19.03
N ASP A 599 16.80 -13.38 18.02
CA ASP A 599 16.47 -11.99 17.67
C ASP A 599 15.78 -11.85 16.29
N ARG A 600 15.89 -12.87 15.42
CA ARG A 600 15.42 -12.80 14.02
C ARG A 600 14.95 -14.15 13.45
N LEU A 601 14.19 -14.05 12.36
CA LEU A 601 13.85 -15.16 11.46
C LEU A 601 14.68 -15.08 10.18
N HIS A 602 15.26 -16.20 9.76
CA HIS A 602 15.99 -16.29 8.49
C HIS A 602 15.36 -17.36 7.59
N LEU A 603 14.71 -16.92 6.51
CA LEU A 603 14.15 -17.83 5.51
C LEU A 603 15.06 -17.89 4.29
N ARG A 604 15.50 -19.09 3.93
CA ARG A 604 16.16 -19.37 2.67
C ARG A 604 15.18 -20.09 1.74
N GLN A 605 14.94 -19.55 0.55
CA GLN A 605 14.04 -20.15 -0.45
C GLN A 605 14.47 -19.87 -1.89
N GLY A 606 14.03 -20.70 -2.84
CA GLY A 606 14.26 -20.50 -4.28
C GLY A 606 15.10 -21.56 -4.98
N ILE A 607 14.94 -21.66 -6.31
CA ILE A 607 15.68 -22.58 -7.18
C ILE A 607 16.71 -21.81 -8.01
N PHE A 608 16.22 -20.99 -8.95
CA PHE A 608 17.05 -20.23 -9.87
C PHE A 608 17.61 -18.99 -9.18
N THR A 609 16.74 -18.25 -8.52
CA THR A 609 17.10 -17.14 -7.62
C THR A 609 16.93 -17.62 -6.19
N ILE A 610 18.01 -17.58 -5.42
CA ILE A 610 17.99 -17.92 -4.00
C ILE A 610 17.78 -16.64 -3.22
N HIS A 611 16.73 -16.59 -2.41
CA HIS A 611 16.40 -15.48 -1.53
C HIS A 611 16.71 -15.86 -0.09
N HIS A 612 17.38 -14.95 0.62
CA HIS A 612 17.61 -14.98 2.04
C HIS A 612 16.83 -13.82 2.67
N HIS A 613 15.71 -14.12 3.31
CA HIS A 613 14.89 -13.11 3.99
C HIS A 613 15.23 -13.11 5.48
N HIS A 614 15.72 -11.98 5.96
CA HIS A 614 16.00 -11.72 7.37
C HIS A 614 14.93 -10.77 7.91
N ALA A 615 14.21 -11.17 8.95
CA ALA A 615 13.19 -10.36 9.61
C ALA A 615 13.45 -10.33 11.11
N ALA A 616 13.57 -9.13 11.70
CA ALA A 616 13.74 -9.01 13.14
C ALA A 616 12.44 -9.38 13.86
N LEU A 617 12.52 -10.12 14.97
CA LEU A 617 11.33 -10.59 15.71
C LEU A 617 10.49 -9.42 16.23
N HIS A 618 11.14 -8.36 16.70
CA HIS A 618 10.46 -7.17 17.20
C HIS A 618 9.71 -6.41 16.10
N HIS A 619 10.03 -6.61 14.81
CA HIS A 619 9.32 -5.96 13.70
C HIS A 619 8.19 -6.80 13.10
N ILE A 620 7.99 -8.04 13.57
CA ILE A 620 6.89 -8.90 13.12
C ILE A 620 5.58 -8.43 13.76
N LYS A 621 4.61 -8.10 12.91
CA LYS A 621 3.28 -7.60 13.31
C LYS A 621 2.33 -8.72 13.72
N HIS A 622 2.30 -9.76 12.90
CA HIS A 622 1.34 -10.85 13.05
C HIS A 622 1.86 -12.13 12.42
N LEU A 623 1.41 -13.25 12.97
CA LEU A 623 1.64 -14.58 12.41
C LEU A 623 0.36 -15.10 11.76
N GLN A 624 0.56 -15.91 10.72
CA GLN A 624 -0.50 -16.65 10.08
C GLN A 624 -0.03 -18.06 9.76
N SER A 625 -0.78 -19.06 10.21
CA SER A 625 -0.60 -20.45 9.81
C SER A 625 -1.80 -20.97 9.01
N MET A 626 -1.54 -21.98 8.19
CA MET A 626 -2.54 -22.68 7.40
C MET A 626 -2.23 -24.17 7.42
N ARG A 627 -3.06 -24.95 8.14
CA ARG A 627 -2.95 -26.39 8.22
C ARG A 627 -3.65 -27.06 7.03
N TYR A 628 -2.98 -28.03 6.43
CA TYR A 628 -3.51 -28.77 5.28
C TYR A 628 -4.56 -29.79 5.70
N ILE A 629 -5.43 -30.17 4.75
CA ILE A 629 -6.53 -31.11 5.03
C ILE A 629 -5.98 -32.48 5.46
N GLY A 630 -6.51 -33.01 6.58
CA GLY A 630 -6.14 -34.33 7.09
C GLY A 630 -4.65 -34.48 7.47
N SER A 631 -3.97 -33.39 7.81
CA SER A 631 -2.53 -33.37 8.14
C SER A 631 -2.23 -32.42 9.30
N GLU A 632 -1.14 -32.68 10.03
CA GLU A 632 -0.53 -31.73 10.98
C GLU A 632 0.44 -30.76 10.31
N THR A 633 0.74 -31.00 9.03
CA THR A 633 1.59 -30.12 8.22
C THR A 633 0.82 -28.89 7.75
N GLY A 634 1.55 -27.81 7.53
CA GLY A 634 0.97 -26.59 6.99
C GLY A 634 1.98 -25.55 6.59
N ARG A 635 1.47 -24.36 6.29
CA ARG A 635 2.23 -23.15 6.04
C ARG A 635 2.32 -22.32 7.31
N LEU A 636 3.51 -21.78 7.61
CA LEU A 636 3.69 -20.68 8.55
C LEU A 636 4.17 -19.45 7.79
N SER A 637 3.59 -18.30 8.08
CA SER A 637 3.91 -17.03 7.46
C SER A 637 3.83 -15.89 8.47
N TRP A 638 4.60 -14.83 8.22
CA TRP A 638 4.65 -13.63 9.04
C TRP A 638 4.70 -12.39 8.16
N VAL A 639 4.27 -11.26 8.73
CA VAL A 639 4.31 -9.95 8.10
C VAL A 639 5.01 -8.97 9.03
N VAL A 640 5.89 -8.13 8.48
CA VAL A 640 6.64 -7.11 9.21
C VAL A 640 6.11 -5.68 8.97
N GLY A 641 6.62 -4.72 9.73
CA GLY A 641 6.51 -3.28 9.44
C GLY A 641 6.79 -2.95 7.95
N GLY A 642 6.06 -1.99 7.37
CA GLY A 642 6.23 -1.65 5.94
C GLY A 642 5.61 -2.67 4.95
N GLY A 643 4.99 -3.75 5.43
CA GLY A 643 4.14 -4.63 4.61
C GLY A 643 4.84 -5.82 3.95
N ALA A 644 6.16 -5.99 4.15
CA ALA A 644 6.85 -7.19 3.70
C ALA A 644 6.39 -8.43 4.48
N GLY A 645 6.33 -9.57 3.81
CA GLY A 645 5.96 -10.84 4.43
C GLY A 645 6.71 -12.01 3.80
N ALA A 646 6.89 -13.05 4.59
CA ALA A 646 7.56 -14.28 4.18
C ALA A 646 6.90 -15.48 4.86
N GLY A 647 7.17 -16.68 4.36
CA GLY A 647 6.63 -17.90 4.93
C GLY A 647 7.14 -19.16 4.27
N LEU A 648 6.99 -20.28 4.97
CA LEU A 648 7.44 -21.61 4.56
C LEU A 648 6.27 -22.58 4.62
N ASP A 649 6.09 -23.36 3.55
CA ASP A 649 5.09 -24.43 3.44
C ASP A 649 5.63 -25.79 3.94
N TYR A 650 4.71 -26.74 4.13
CA TYR A 650 4.98 -28.13 4.53
C TYR A 650 5.77 -28.28 5.84
N LEU A 651 5.55 -27.40 6.81
CA LEU A 651 6.09 -27.53 8.15
C LEU A 651 5.23 -28.49 8.98
N SER A 652 5.82 -29.50 9.60
CA SER A 652 5.13 -30.40 10.53
C SER A 652 4.72 -29.70 11.83
N ARG A 653 3.61 -30.15 12.44
CA ARG A 653 3.07 -29.62 13.69
C ARG A 653 2.91 -28.09 13.68
N VAL A 654 2.37 -27.55 12.59
CA VAL A 654 2.31 -26.10 12.33
C VAL A 654 1.57 -25.32 13.43
N ASP A 655 0.57 -25.93 14.07
CA ASP A 655 -0.20 -25.32 15.16
C ASP A 655 0.69 -25.12 16.40
N MET A 656 1.53 -26.09 16.76
CA MET A 656 2.48 -25.98 17.88
C MET A 656 3.61 -25.00 17.58
N LEU A 657 4.10 -24.98 16.33
CA LEU A 657 5.10 -24.01 15.90
C LEU A 657 4.56 -22.57 15.98
N HIS A 658 3.30 -22.37 15.60
CA HIS A 658 2.63 -21.07 15.72
C HIS A 658 2.58 -20.59 17.18
N GLU A 659 2.18 -21.47 18.10
CA GLU A 659 2.13 -21.15 19.54
C GLU A 659 3.51 -20.78 20.11
N ARG A 660 4.53 -21.57 19.79
CA ARG A 660 5.90 -21.30 20.24
C ARG A 660 6.40 -19.96 19.71
N LEU A 661 6.17 -19.67 18.44
CA LEU A 661 6.63 -18.42 17.83
C LEU A 661 5.88 -17.21 18.38
N ASP A 662 4.58 -17.32 18.67
CA ASP A 662 3.84 -16.24 19.35
C ASP A 662 4.45 -15.92 20.73
N ALA A 663 4.83 -16.93 21.51
CA ALA A 663 5.52 -16.74 22.79
C ALA A 663 6.87 -16.04 22.60
N THR A 664 7.65 -16.44 21.58
CA THR A 664 8.92 -15.78 21.24
C THR A 664 8.73 -14.32 20.81
N LEU A 665 7.70 -14.02 20.01
CA LEU A 665 7.38 -12.67 19.58
C LEU A 665 6.91 -11.79 20.74
N TYR A 666 6.15 -12.35 21.67
CA TYR A 666 5.70 -11.65 22.85
C TYR A 666 6.89 -11.16 23.70
N ALA A 667 7.94 -11.98 23.83
CA ALA A 667 9.18 -11.61 24.50
C ALA A 667 10.01 -10.52 23.78
N HIS A 668 9.66 -10.13 22.56
CA HIS A 668 10.39 -9.13 21.77
C HIS A 668 9.46 -8.00 21.31
N PRO A 669 9.03 -7.07 22.20
CA PRO A 669 8.03 -6.07 21.84
C PRO A 669 8.55 -5.03 20.82
N ILE A 670 7.66 -4.43 20.01
CA ILE A 670 8.04 -3.34 19.06
C ILE A 670 8.55 -2.12 19.84
N LYS A 671 7.79 -1.71 20.86
CA LYS A 671 8.13 -0.62 21.78
C LYS A 671 8.43 -1.24 23.15
N PRO A 672 9.37 -0.68 23.95
CA PRO A 672 9.55 -1.11 25.32
C PRO A 672 8.27 -0.81 26.11
N VAL A 673 7.59 -1.87 26.55
CA VAL A 673 6.34 -1.79 27.31
C VAL A 673 6.49 -2.68 28.53
N ARG A 674 6.03 -2.23 29.70
CA ARG A 674 5.95 -3.08 30.89
C ARG A 674 4.89 -4.15 30.63
N GLN A 675 5.31 -5.40 30.66
CA GLN A 675 4.41 -6.52 30.38
C GLN A 675 4.81 -7.71 31.25
N PRO A 676 3.85 -8.57 31.64
CA PRO A 676 4.18 -9.74 32.45
C PRO A 676 5.10 -10.68 31.67
N SER A 677 6.02 -11.35 32.37
CA SER A 677 7.03 -12.24 31.79
C SER A 677 6.43 -13.51 31.16
N GLU A 678 5.37 -14.05 31.76
CA GLU A 678 4.74 -15.29 31.31
C GLU A 678 3.76 -15.06 30.14
N PHE A 679 3.84 -15.91 29.12
CA PHE A 679 2.94 -15.88 27.96
C PHE A 679 1.69 -16.73 28.22
N ASP A 680 0.64 -16.08 28.75
CA ASP A 680 -0.64 -16.73 29.04
C ASP A 680 -1.60 -16.71 27.82
N THR A 681 -2.29 -17.84 27.61
CA THR A 681 -3.26 -18.06 26.54
C THR A 681 -4.69 -18.31 27.04
N THR A 682 -4.97 -18.02 28.31
CA THR A 682 -6.32 -18.05 28.88
C THR A 682 -7.31 -17.31 27.98
N THR A 683 -8.45 -17.98 27.74
CA THR A 683 -9.48 -17.46 26.84
C THR A 683 -10.41 -16.55 27.60
N LEU A 684 -10.40 -15.27 27.25
CA LEU A 684 -11.26 -14.25 27.84
C LEU A 684 -12.64 -14.28 27.19
N ARG A 685 -12.67 -14.38 25.85
CA ARG A 685 -13.92 -14.39 25.10
C ARG A 685 -13.80 -15.13 23.79
N THR A 686 -14.87 -15.83 23.43
CA THR A 686 -15.03 -16.46 22.11
C THR A 686 -16.19 -15.83 21.36
N ALA A 687 -16.04 -15.73 20.05
CA ALA A 687 -17.06 -15.27 19.13
C ALA A 687 -17.04 -16.11 17.85
N GLN A 688 -18.17 -16.18 17.16
CA GLN A 688 -18.33 -16.87 15.89
C GLN A 688 -18.94 -15.92 14.87
N ARG A 689 -18.68 -16.23 13.60
CA ARG A 689 -19.26 -15.49 12.47
C ARG A 689 -20.75 -15.83 12.31
N ALA A 690 -21.61 -14.82 12.21
CA ALA A 690 -23.04 -15.03 12.02
C ALA A 690 -23.35 -15.70 10.67
N VAL A 691 -24.15 -16.77 10.71
CA VAL A 691 -24.58 -17.51 9.51
C VAL A 691 -25.56 -16.71 8.67
N SER A 692 -26.43 -15.92 9.30
CA SER A 692 -27.49 -15.14 8.66
C SER A 692 -26.95 -14.18 7.58
N ASN A 693 -25.89 -13.43 7.90
CA ASN A 693 -25.26 -12.51 6.96
C ASN A 693 -24.68 -13.23 5.74
N ALA A 694 -24.05 -14.39 5.96
CA ALA A 694 -23.46 -15.19 4.89
C ALA A 694 -24.54 -15.76 3.96
N LEU A 695 -25.68 -16.19 4.50
CA LEU A 695 -26.80 -16.72 3.73
C LEU A 695 -27.50 -15.65 2.90
N VAL A 696 -27.87 -14.50 3.48
CA VAL A 696 -28.52 -13.44 2.71
C VAL A 696 -27.62 -12.93 1.61
N ARG A 697 -26.32 -12.76 1.88
CA ARG A 697 -25.35 -12.35 0.87
C ARG A 697 -25.27 -13.37 -0.27
N LEU A 698 -25.24 -14.66 0.04
CA LEU A 698 -25.25 -15.72 -0.96
C LEU A 698 -26.51 -15.67 -1.82
N VAL A 699 -27.69 -15.58 -1.20
CA VAL A 699 -28.97 -15.54 -1.90
C VAL A 699 -29.05 -14.33 -2.84
N VAL A 700 -28.74 -13.13 -2.34
CA VAL A 700 -28.74 -11.90 -3.16
C VAL A 700 -27.74 -12.00 -4.31
N THR A 701 -26.52 -12.49 -4.07
CA THR A 701 -25.53 -12.68 -5.14
C THR A 701 -25.98 -13.70 -6.17
N SER A 702 -26.63 -14.79 -5.76
CA SER A 702 -27.17 -15.78 -6.69
C SER A 702 -28.32 -15.25 -7.54
N PHE A 703 -29.21 -14.41 -6.98
CA PHE A 703 -30.27 -13.77 -7.76
C PHE A 703 -29.74 -12.76 -8.79
N ILE A 704 -28.69 -12.01 -8.44
CA ILE A 704 -28.03 -11.07 -9.37
C ILE A 704 -27.30 -11.85 -10.48
N LEU A 705 -26.68 -12.97 -10.13
CA LEU A 705 -25.97 -13.85 -11.06
C LEU A 705 -26.83 -15.09 -11.35
N LEU A 706 -27.91 -14.92 -12.12
CA LEU A 706 -28.93 -15.95 -12.44
C LEU A 706 -28.40 -17.40 -12.57
N PRO A 707 -27.26 -17.69 -13.25
CA PRO A 707 -26.72 -19.05 -13.32
C PRO A 707 -26.37 -19.69 -11.97
N LEU A 708 -26.08 -18.90 -10.94
CA LEU A 708 -25.72 -19.38 -9.59
C LEU A 708 -26.92 -19.81 -8.75
N VAL A 709 -28.16 -19.50 -9.17
CA VAL A 709 -29.38 -19.93 -8.46
C VAL A 709 -29.47 -21.45 -8.42
N ALA A 710 -29.12 -22.14 -9.52
CA ALA A 710 -29.13 -23.60 -9.59
C ALA A 710 -28.15 -24.27 -8.59
N LEU A 711 -27.10 -23.54 -8.18
CA LEU A 711 -26.09 -24.02 -7.23
C LEU A 711 -26.44 -23.72 -5.76
N LEU A 712 -27.59 -23.06 -5.49
CA LEU A 712 -27.99 -22.69 -4.13
C LEU A 712 -28.04 -23.87 -3.14
N PRO A 713 -28.62 -25.04 -3.47
CA PRO A 713 -28.69 -26.15 -2.52
C PRO A 713 -27.31 -26.56 -1.98
N PHE A 714 -26.29 -26.57 -2.85
CA PHE A 714 -24.91 -26.91 -2.47
C PHE A 714 -24.19 -25.73 -1.78
N THR A 715 -24.31 -24.53 -2.34
CA THR A 715 -23.59 -23.35 -1.84
C THR A 715 -24.11 -22.86 -0.50
N VAL A 716 -25.40 -23.07 -0.19
CA VAL A 716 -25.99 -22.79 1.13
C VAL A 716 -25.32 -23.64 2.20
N ALA A 717 -25.25 -24.96 2.01
CA ALA A 717 -24.59 -25.86 2.96
C ALA A 717 -23.11 -25.48 3.17
N LEU A 718 -22.41 -25.15 2.08
CA LEU A 718 -21.02 -24.69 2.11
C LEU A 718 -20.85 -23.38 2.89
N SER A 719 -21.75 -22.42 2.69
CA SER A 719 -21.75 -21.11 3.34
C SER A 719 -22.00 -21.24 4.84
N VAL A 720 -22.98 -22.06 5.25
CA VAL A 720 -23.26 -22.37 6.66
C VAL A 720 -22.05 -23.01 7.32
N ALA A 721 -21.47 -24.04 6.69
CA ALA A 721 -20.29 -24.73 7.22
C ALA A 721 -19.10 -23.78 7.37
N ARG A 722 -18.86 -22.90 6.39
CA ARG A 722 -17.79 -21.90 6.45
C ARG A 722 -18.00 -20.89 7.59
N ALA A 723 -19.22 -20.39 7.77
CA ALA A 723 -19.54 -19.44 8.83
C ALA A 723 -19.34 -20.07 10.22
N ARG A 724 -19.87 -21.28 10.45
CA ARG A 724 -19.74 -22.01 11.73
C ARG A 724 -18.30 -22.41 12.09
N ARG A 725 -17.45 -22.62 11.08
CA ARG A 725 -16.02 -22.92 11.28
C ARG A 725 -15.16 -21.67 11.50
N THR A 726 -15.69 -20.48 11.28
CA THR A 726 -14.97 -19.22 11.53
C THR A 726 -15.14 -18.82 13.00
N ARG A 727 -14.05 -18.85 13.77
CA ARG A 727 -14.05 -18.52 15.21
C ARG A 727 -13.03 -17.43 15.51
N TYR A 728 -13.41 -16.54 16.39
CA TYR A 728 -12.60 -15.45 16.92
C TYR A 728 -12.43 -15.65 18.43
N VAL A 729 -11.23 -15.49 18.94
CA VAL A 729 -10.90 -15.69 20.34
C VAL A 729 -10.06 -14.52 20.82
N ALA A 730 -10.53 -13.81 21.83
CA ALA A 730 -9.73 -12.89 22.62
C ALA A 730 -9.10 -13.69 23.76
N GLN A 731 -7.77 -13.76 23.78
CA GLN A 731 -6.98 -14.37 24.84
C GLN A 731 -6.26 -13.29 25.64
N SER A 732 -5.69 -13.64 26.79
CA SER A 732 -5.06 -12.66 27.68
C SER A 732 -3.91 -11.85 27.07
N ARG A 733 -3.24 -12.34 26.02
CA ARG A 733 -2.11 -11.64 25.36
C ARG A 733 -2.27 -11.40 23.86
N ARG A 734 -3.36 -11.88 23.25
CA ARG A 734 -3.53 -11.83 21.79
C ARG A 734 -4.97 -11.99 21.34
N VAL A 735 -5.24 -11.54 20.12
CA VAL A 735 -6.46 -11.85 19.36
C VAL A 735 -6.15 -12.93 18.34
N VAL A 736 -6.99 -13.96 18.29
CA VAL A 736 -6.88 -15.10 17.37
C VAL A 736 -8.09 -15.17 16.46
N ALA A 737 -7.86 -15.24 15.15
CA ALA A 737 -8.89 -15.55 14.16
C ALA A 737 -8.59 -16.91 13.51
N THR A 738 -9.57 -17.79 13.47
CA THR A 738 -9.48 -19.10 12.79
C THR A 738 -10.59 -19.24 11.76
N TRP A 739 -10.26 -19.74 10.57
CA TRP A 739 -11.23 -19.88 9.47
C TRP A 739 -10.82 -20.97 8.48
N GLY A 740 -11.75 -21.28 7.58
CA GLY A 740 -11.53 -22.17 6.44
C GLY A 740 -12.29 -23.51 6.55
N LEU A 741 -12.57 -24.10 5.38
CA LEU A 741 -13.35 -25.33 5.26
C LEU A 741 -12.44 -26.52 4.95
N ILE A 742 -11.73 -26.46 3.83
CA ILE A 742 -10.78 -27.49 3.38
C ILE A 742 -9.49 -27.35 4.19
N TYR A 743 -8.98 -26.13 4.29
CA TYR A 743 -7.80 -25.76 5.04
C TYR A 743 -8.19 -25.06 6.33
N ARG A 744 -7.45 -25.28 7.41
CA ARG A 744 -7.65 -24.57 8.66
C ARG A 744 -6.59 -23.47 8.79
N SER A 745 -7.00 -22.24 8.58
CA SER A 745 -6.15 -21.05 8.74
C SER A 745 -6.32 -20.45 10.12
N ARG A 746 -5.22 -19.91 10.64
CA ARG A 746 -5.16 -19.20 11.92
C ARG A 746 -4.30 -17.94 11.74
N LYS A 747 -4.76 -16.82 12.28
CA LYS A 747 -4.00 -15.58 12.36
C LYS A 747 -4.01 -15.06 13.79
N THR A 748 -2.88 -14.57 14.27
CA THR A 748 -2.71 -14.04 15.63
C THR A 748 -2.10 -12.66 15.58
N ILE A 749 -2.61 -11.78 16.45
CA ILE A 749 -2.03 -10.46 16.70
C ILE A 749 -1.89 -10.31 18.22
N LEU A 750 -0.67 -10.07 18.69
CA LEU A 750 -0.39 -9.81 20.10
C LEU A 750 -0.86 -8.40 20.50
N TYR A 751 -1.31 -8.20 21.74
CA TYR A 751 -1.80 -6.89 22.18
C TYR A 751 -0.73 -5.80 22.12
N ASN A 752 0.54 -6.14 22.41
CA ASN A 752 1.68 -5.24 22.27
C ASN A 752 2.09 -4.93 20.81
N ARG A 753 1.30 -5.38 19.82
CA ARG A 753 1.43 -5.06 18.40
C ARG A 753 0.28 -4.22 17.86
N ILE A 754 -0.84 -4.15 18.59
CA ILE A 754 -2.02 -3.43 18.16
C ILE A 754 -1.78 -1.93 18.32
N ASP A 755 -2.16 -1.18 17.31
CA ASP A 755 -2.03 0.27 17.26
C ASP A 755 -3.37 0.96 17.50
N HIS A 756 -4.41 0.54 16.77
CA HIS A 756 -5.77 1.04 16.94
C HIS A 756 -6.81 -0.02 16.61
N LEU A 757 -8.03 0.21 17.10
CA LEU A 757 -9.20 -0.63 16.89
C LEU A 757 -10.27 0.15 16.13
N THR A 758 -11.05 -0.57 15.33
CA THR A 758 -12.19 0.00 14.61
C THR A 758 -13.40 -0.90 14.78
N THR A 759 -14.60 -0.32 14.79
CA THR A 759 -15.85 -1.09 14.71
C THR A 759 -16.66 -0.66 13.52
N SER A 760 -17.38 -1.59 12.89
CA SER A 760 -18.27 -1.27 11.77
C SER A 760 -19.49 -2.19 11.70
N ARG A 761 -20.61 -1.66 11.23
CA ARG A 761 -21.84 -2.41 10.95
C ARG A 761 -22.44 -1.95 9.63
N GLY A 762 -22.52 -2.84 8.64
CA GLY A 762 -23.25 -2.60 7.39
C GLY A 762 -24.74 -2.96 7.46
N LEU A 763 -25.43 -3.03 6.31
CA LEU A 763 -26.87 -3.31 6.23
C LEU A 763 -27.25 -4.58 6.96
N LEU A 764 -26.60 -5.68 6.56
CA LEU A 764 -26.87 -7.02 7.06
C LEU A 764 -26.50 -7.12 8.54
N ASN A 765 -25.43 -6.42 8.95
CA ASN A 765 -25.02 -6.38 10.35
C ASN A 765 -26.10 -5.73 11.23
N LYS A 766 -26.73 -4.66 10.75
CA LYS A 766 -27.84 -4.01 11.46
C LYS A 766 -29.08 -4.91 11.51
N MET A 767 -29.48 -5.45 10.36
CA MET A 767 -30.63 -6.35 10.23
C MET A 767 -30.54 -7.56 11.17
N PHE A 768 -29.32 -8.10 11.36
CA PHE A 768 -29.10 -9.30 12.19
C PHE A 768 -28.47 -9.00 13.56
N GLY A 769 -28.41 -7.74 14.00
CA GLY A 769 -27.90 -7.39 15.32
C GLY A 769 -26.45 -7.83 15.57
N ASN A 770 -25.58 -7.80 14.56
CA ASN A 770 -24.16 -8.12 14.68
C ASN A 770 -23.27 -6.97 14.17
N GLY A 771 -21.95 -7.14 14.20
CA GLY A 771 -20.98 -6.13 13.78
C GLY A 771 -19.58 -6.69 13.55
N ASN A 772 -18.66 -5.81 13.14
CA ASN A 772 -17.27 -6.18 12.86
C ASN A 772 -16.32 -5.39 13.78
N VAL A 773 -15.22 -6.03 14.17
CA VAL A 773 -14.10 -5.39 14.89
C VAL A 773 -12.84 -5.52 14.04
N GLY A 774 -12.24 -4.40 13.66
CA GLY A 774 -10.98 -4.33 12.93
C GLY A 774 -9.82 -4.05 13.87
N VAL A 775 -8.75 -4.83 13.75
CA VAL A 775 -7.50 -4.71 14.50
C VAL A 775 -6.40 -4.31 13.54
N ALA A 776 -5.75 -3.16 13.79
CA ALA A 776 -4.61 -2.68 13.03
C ALA A 776 -3.35 -2.71 13.88
N THR A 777 -2.21 -3.04 13.27
CA THR A 777 -0.92 -3.13 13.95
C THR A 777 0.02 -1.98 13.60
N VAL A 778 1.02 -1.75 14.45
CA VAL A 778 1.99 -0.67 14.28
C VAL A 778 2.71 -0.79 12.93
N GLY A 779 2.71 0.31 12.17
CA GLY A 779 3.37 0.40 10.86
C GLY A 779 2.67 -0.37 9.74
N SER A 780 1.38 -0.71 9.88
CA SER A 780 0.56 -1.27 8.79
C SER A 780 -0.08 -0.19 7.92
N ASN A 781 -0.51 -0.56 6.70
CA ASN A 781 -1.20 0.35 5.78
C ASN A 781 -2.70 0.08 5.74
N VAL A 782 -3.11 -1.09 6.23
CA VAL A 782 -4.48 -1.61 6.19
C VAL A 782 -4.80 -2.30 7.51
N THR A 783 -6.09 -2.50 7.80
CA THR A 783 -6.52 -3.31 8.93
C THR A 783 -5.99 -4.74 8.79
N ASP A 784 -5.11 -5.17 9.70
CA ASP A 784 -4.46 -6.47 9.62
C ASP A 784 -5.42 -7.62 9.89
N MET A 785 -6.40 -7.44 10.77
CA MET A 785 -7.38 -8.49 11.09
C MET A 785 -8.78 -7.89 11.22
N VAL A 786 -9.75 -8.47 10.52
CA VAL A 786 -11.17 -8.11 10.64
C VAL A 786 -11.95 -9.29 11.21
N LEU A 787 -12.45 -9.10 12.42
CA LEU A 787 -13.36 -10.01 13.10
C LEU A 787 -14.78 -9.68 12.66
N ALA A 788 -15.34 -10.46 11.74
CA ALA A 788 -16.54 -10.10 11.01
C ALA A 788 -17.82 -10.75 11.57
N GLU A 789 -18.92 -10.01 11.53
CA GLU A 789 -20.29 -10.48 11.77
C GLU A 789 -20.46 -11.15 13.16
N ILE A 790 -19.88 -10.55 14.20
CA ILE A 790 -19.99 -10.97 15.60
C ILE A 790 -21.27 -10.42 16.22
N LYS A 791 -22.10 -11.27 16.84
CA LYS A 791 -23.36 -10.88 17.51
C LYS A 791 -23.14 -9.78 18.56
N ASP A 792 -22.33 -10.05 19.58
CA ASP A 792 -21.89 -9.05 20.56
C ASP A 792 -20.46 -8.54 20.24
N HIS A 793 -20.38 -7.73 19.19
CA HIS A 793 -19.13 -7.13 18.74
C HIS A 793 -18.61 -6.02 19.68
N GLN A 794 -19.50 -5.31 20.39
CA GLN A 794 -19.12 -4.27 21.35
C GLN A 794 -18.46 -4.87 22.58
N GLY A 795 -19.05 -5.92 23.15
CA GLY A 795 -18.43 -6.62 24.27
C GLY A 795 -17.15 -7.38 23.89
N PHE A 796 -16.97 -7.75 22.61
CA PHE A 796 -15.68 -8.27 22.13
C PHE A 796 -14.65 -7.14 22.02
N TYR A 797 -15.06 -5.98 21.49
CA TYR A 797 -14.21 -4.78 21.41
C TYR A 797 -13.70 -4.35 22.78
N SER A 798 -14.59 -4.22 23.77
CA SER A 798 -14.23 -3.75 25.11
C SER A 798 -13.21 -4.65 25.80
N ILE A 799 -13.30 -5.97 25.61
CA ILE A 799 -12.32 -6.91 26.19
C ILE A 799 -10.96 -6.76 25.53
N VAL A 800 -10.91 -6.62 24.20
CA VAL A 800 -9.64 -6.39 23.49
C VAL A 800 -9.03 -5.06 23.92
N GLU A 801 -9.85 -4.02 24.05
CA GLU A 801 -9.45 -2.69 24.49
C GLU A 801 -8.88 -2.69 25.91
N GLU A 802 -9.53 -3.36 26.86
CA GLU A 802 -9.10 -3.45 28.26
C GLU A 802 -7.71 -4.09 28.42
N HIS A 803 -7.36 -5.00 27.51
CA HIS A 803 -6.09 -5.73 27.52
C HIS A 803 -5.02 -5.10 26.61
N LEU A 804 -5.32 -3.97 25.96
CA LEU A 804 -4.28 -3.17 25.31
C LEU A 804 -3.36 -2.60 26.41
N PRO A 805 -2.03 -2.62 26.19
CA PRO A 805 -1.11 -1.99 27.13
C PRO A 805 -1.51 -0.53 27.37
N LYS A 806 -1.61 -0.13 28.64
CA LYS A 806 -1.97 1.24 29.02
C LYS A 806 -0.83 2.24 28.77
N ASP A 807 0.41 1.75 28.77
CA ASP A 807 1.62 2.51 28.44
C ASP A 807 1.91 2.55 26.94
N LEU A 808 1.08 1.87 26.13
CA LEU A 808 1.28 1.89 24.69
C LEU A 808 1.22 3.35 24.25
#